data_AF-A0A932RBH9-F1
#
_entry.id   AF-A0A932RBH9-F1
#
_cell.length_a   1.000
_cell.length_b   1.000
_cell.length_c   1.000
_cell.angle_alpha   90.00
_cell.angle_beta   90.00
_cell.angle_gamma   90.00
#
_symmetry.space_group_name_H-M   'P 1'
#
loop_
_entity.id
_entity.type
_entity.pdbx_description
1 polymer ?
#
loop_
_entity_poly.entity_id
_entity_poly.type
_entity_poly.pdbx_seq_one_letter_code
_entity_poly.pdbx_strand_id
1 'polypeptide(L)'
;MPCRASRLLISLSLVCFLSAAALAQTPSQQKADSSEEAAIFERILNRAHFENDGTGVEETEAVIRIQSRAGVEQFGQLVFGYSSATEELKVEYVRVRKPNGQVVTTPDSTAQDFAPDVLKEAPMYSDYRQRHISVTALQPGDTLEYRTVTRIVTPLAAGHFWYEHRFPKGAVVNEDRLEIDIPKSREVKLKAPVRKPEIADNGDRRVYTWVVKDIRPDRDKDEDRDADEEIGPDVQLTTFADWRQLAQWYARLQGERMVVDDSVRKKAAELTKGAGSPTEKARRLYDFVARNVRYVSLSFGIGRYQPHAATDVLQNGYGDCKDKHTLLSAMLRAEGIQSYPVLIHSSRKLDADVPSPAQFDHVITAARLGPGLTWLDTTTEVAPYGLILYQLRNKQAVLASEDADGGLQRTPADSPVKTSSHFLLDGKFSEFGALDATLELTSQGDRDYPMRAGFRQVPQARWKEFVRVLSASWGLPGEVDDIQLDPIEDTAKPFRLKYHLHQDSYFAVPSANVNFRPIPPLGVPAVRASTKSKEPFSIGPTGEVNYRVRLQFPPNYTVRTPLVVKMARDYGEYSSSYSLNKGVLEGERTLTVKLNELPASRRADYDSFRNVTRSDEDQVLSASILPPSGQGQTASAKLEGTPAELHKAGVKSLQSKDYRTAIDLLKRVVEQDSSLKEGWYDLGLAYAGANNHAEAISAFRKQIELDPNHKSANGDLAMELQQSGQAEEAIAAYRAQLEIVPFQKSAHKNLGMLLAQLGRNADARTELETAASIPPDDPETRLSLAQVYTRLGENAKAQELMKGLTGSAAADPGQDIFAAALAANLDPAQTENEARQVLYDIGEQFDSGEYDRLGPSAFSAMRLVALAWSRIGWSKFLRGENLEAMQFLNSAWLLSQSGTVANRLGQALEKQGQREKARQMYAFAVAAGGSVVADSRERLGKLAPDASSAEKAAAQAASDLAQLRTVKFGAITNKTVSARFNLVFDSSPRPDRAEFVEGDEVLRAAAAQLREKDFPVKFPDVSSVKIVRRGQLSCNDSGCAMELLPIERAQPGSGQAASAVNK
;
A
#
# COMPACT_ATOMS: atom_id res chain seq x y z
N MET A 1 -4.97 30.04 -2.05
CA MET A 1 -6.04 29.21 -2.63
C MET A 1 -5.59 27.74 -2.60
N PRO A 2 -6.07 26.87 -1.71
CA PRO A 2 -5.89 25.44 -1.89
C PRO A 2 -7.15 24.83 -2.52
N CYS A 3 -6.95 23.81 -3.36
CA CYS A 3 -7.96 22.87 -3.87
C CYS A 3 -8.87 23.27 -5.05
N ARG A 4 -8.30 23.46 -6.25
CA ARG A 4 -8.84 22.72 -7.43
C ARG A 4 -8.07 21.39 -7.54
N ALA A 5 -8.32 20.50 -6.59
CA ALA A 5 -7.86 19.12 -6.65
C ALA A 5 -8.76 18.36 -7.63
N SER A 6 -8.27 18.13 -8.84
CA SER A 6 -8.81 17.10 -9.71
C SER A 6 -8.67 15.76 -8.98
N ARG A 7 -9.79 15.07 -8.75
CA ARG A 7 -9.80 13.65 -8.39
C ARG A 7 -9.13 12.89 -9.54
N LEU A 8 -7.89 12.46 -9.35
CA LEU A 8 -7.33 11.28 -10.01
C LEU A 8 -6.73 10.41 -8.92
N LEU A 9 -7.28 9.22 -8.76
CA LEU A 9 -6.86 8.20 -7.80
C LEU A 9 -5.44 7.73 -8.12
N ILE A 10 -4.64 7.57 -7.08
CA ILE A 10 -3.34 6.88 -7.09
C ILE A 10 -3.61 5.38 -6.94
N SER A 11 -3.03 4.56 -7.81
CA SER A 11 -2.58 3.21 -7.45
C SER A 11 -1.26 2.90 -8.17
N LEU A 12 -0.37 2.27 -7.41
CA LEU A 12 1.06 2.09 -7.65
C LEU A 12 1.42 1.10 -8.78
N SER A 13 2.55 1.43 -9.40
CA SER A 13 3.47 0.74 -10.34
C SER A 13 4.05 -0.63 -9.92
N LEU A 14 4.38 -1.52 -10.89
CA LEU A 14 5.76 -2.00 -11.21
C LEU A 14 5.85 -2.99 -12.43
N VAL A 15 6.41 -2.50 -13.54
CA VAL A 15 7.51 -2.99 -14.44
C VAL A 15 7.89 -4.49 -14.53
N CYS A 16 7.99 -5.05 -15.76
CA CYS A 16 9.28 -5.51 -16.34
C CYS A 16 9.27 -5.93 -17.83
N PHE A 17 10.43 -5.70 -18.44
CA PHE A 17 10.84 -5.71 -19.86
C PHE A 17 10.94 -7.09 -20.55
N LEU A 18 10.90 -7.08 -21.89
CA LEU A 18 12.00 -7.58 -22.75
C LEU A 18 11.93 -7.04 -24.18
N SER A 19 13.09 -6.62 -24.67
CA SER A 19 13.37 -5.88 -25.90
C SER A 19 13.61 -6.76 -27.14
N ALA A 20 13.23 -6.28 -28.33
CA ALA A 20 13.95 -6.55 -29.58
C ALA A 20 13.64 -5.47 -30.64
N ALA A 21 14.71 -4.96 -31.25
CA ALA A 21 14.72 -3.92 -32.27
C ALA A 21 14.23 -4.42 -33.64
N ALA A 22 13.62 -3.53 -34.44
CA ALA A 22 14.07 -3.21 -35.81
C ALA A 22 13.09 -2.30 -36.59
N LEU A 23 13.72 -1.41 -37.35
CA LEU A 23 13.27 -0.72 -38.58
C LEU A 23 12.35 0.50 -38.44
N ALA A 24 13.00 1.65 -38.59
CA ALA A 24 12.42 2.94 -38.88
C ALA A 24 11.49 2.88 -40.10
N GLN A 25 10.21 3.14 -39.87
CA GLN A 25 9.30 3.67 -40.88
C GLN A 25 8.78 5.01 -40.38
N THR A 26 8.88 6.01 -41.23
CA THR A 26 8.30 7.35 -41.06
C THR A 26 6.83 7.24 -40.62
N PRO A 27 6.41 7.83 -39.49
CA PRO A 27 5.03 7.68 -39.05
C PRO A 27 4.13 8.59 -39.89
N SER A 28 3.27 7.98 -40.71
CA SER A 28 2.01 8.62 -41.10
C SER A 28 1.12 8.74 -39.87
N GLN A 29 0.61 9.93 -39.56
CA GLN A 29 -0.35 10.16 -38.48
C GLN A 29 -1.64 9.35 -38.73
N GLN A 30 -1.69 8.12 -38.22
CA GLN A 30 -2.94 7.40 -38.00
C GLN A 30 -3.66 8.06 -36.82
N LYS A 31 -4.93 8.46 -37.00
CA LYS A 31 -5.81 8.85 -35.90
C LYS A 31 -5.85 7.70 -34.90
N ALA A 32 -5.35 7.94 -33.68
CA ALA A 32 -5.45 6.98 -32.59
C ALA A 32 -6.93 6.61 -32.35
N ASP A 33 -7.22 5.31 -32.20
CA ASP A 33 -8.57 4.80 -31.99
C ASP A 33 -9.06 5.19 -30.58
N SER A 34 -10.12 5.99 -30.50
CA SER A 34 -10.74 6.42 -29.24
C SER A 34 -11.91 5.52 -28.82
N SER A 35 -12.03 4.32 -29.42
CA SER A 35 -13.08 3.35 -29.11
C SER A 35 -12.99 2.78 -27.68
N GLU A 36 -11.79 2.73 -27.11
CA GLU A 36 -11.50 2.19 -25.78
C GLU A 36 -11.67 3.20 -24.63
N GLU A 37 -11.94 4.48 -24.94
CA GLU A 37 -12.12 5.50 -23.91
C GLU A 37 -13.44 5.29 -23.14
N ALA A 38 -13.45 5.64 -21.86
CA ALA A 38 -14.67 5.58 -21.06
C ALA A 38 -15.68 6.65 -21.47
N ALA A 39 -15.17 7.82 -21.85
CA ALA A 39 -15.93 8.95 -22.36
C ALA A 39 -15.05 9.83 -23.26
N ILE A 40 -15.68 10.53 -24.20
CA ILE A 40 -15.05 11.50 -25.09
C ILE A 40 -15.69 12.86 -24.86
N PHE A 41 -14.88 13.87 -24.58
CA PHE A 41 -15.33 15.26 -24.60
C PHE A 41 -15.42 15.71 -26.06
N GLU A 42 -16.63 15.81 -26.57
CA GLU A 42 -16.86 16.33 -27.92
C GLU A 42 -16.52 17.83 -28.00
N ARG A 43 -16.89 18.57 -26.95
CA ARG A 43 -16.57 19.99 -26.82
C ARG A 43 -16.46 20.39 -25.36
N ILE A 44 -15.47 21.20 -25.03
CA ILE A 44 -15.39 21.98 -23.80
C ILE A 44 -15.29 23.46 -24.23
N LEU A 45 -16.11 24.30 -23.63
CA LEU A 45 -16.08 25.75 -23.82
C LEU A 45 -15.94 26.40 -22.45
N ASN A 46 -14.82 27.08 -22.23
CA ASN A 46 -14.53 27.87 -21.06
C ASN A 46 -14.53 29.35 -21.44
N ARG A 47 -15.31 30.17 -20.74
CA ARG A 47 -15.32 31.62 -20.90
C ARG A 47 -15.02 32.28 -19.57
N ALA A 48 -14.09 33.22 -19.55
CA ALA A 48 -13.83 34.06 -18.39
C ALA A 48 -14.01 35.53 -18.80
N HIS A 49 -14.95 36.22 -18.16
CA HIS A 49 -15.24 37.63 -18.40
C HIS A 49 -14.91 38.41 -17.13
N PHE A 50 -14.09 39.45 -17.22
CA PHE A 50 -13.67 40.26 -16.07
C PHE A 50 -14.08 41.72 -16.24
N GLU A 51 -14.35 42.39 -15.12
CA GLU A 51 -14.65 43.82 -15.08
C GLU A 51 -13.51 44.63 -14.45
N ASN A 52 -13.59 45.95 -14.62
CA ASN A 52 -12.59 46.90 -14.15
C ASN A 52 -12.36 46.85 -12.62
N ASP A 53 -13.37 46.50 -11.83
CA ASP A 53 -13.27 46.40 -10.37
C ASP A 53 -12.74 45.03 -9.89
N GLY A 54 -12.49 44.08 -10.81
CA GLY A 54 -12.05 42.73 -10.51
C GLY A 54 -13.18 41.71 -10.34
N THR A 55 -14.45 42.12 -10.43
CA THR A 55 -15.58 41.18 -10.54
C THR A 55 -15.59 40.50 -11.90
N GLY A 56 -16.40 39.46 -12.07
CA GLY A 56 -16.42 38.72 -13.32
C GLY A 56 -17.37 37.54 -13.35
N VAL A 57 -17.37 36.83 -14.47
CA VAL A 57 -18.16 35.64 -14.71
C VAL A 57 -17.29 34.59 -15.40
N GLU A 58 -17.24 33.40 -14.82
CA GLU A 58 -16.65 32.21 -15.43
C GLU A 58 -17.76 31.26 -15.87
N GLU A 59 -17.73 30.82 -17.13
CA GLU A 59 -18.68 29.86 -17.67
C GLU A 59 -17.94 28.62 -18.18
N THR A 60 -18.50 27.44 -17.93
CA THR A 60 -18.05 26.19 -18.54
C THR A 60 -19.24 25.48 -19.15
N GLU A 61 -19.14 25.14 -20.44
CA GLU A 61 -20.06 24.24 -21.13
C GLU A 61 -19.28 23.00 -21.60
N ALA A 62 -19.77 21.81 -21.29
CA ALA A 62 -19.17 20.57 -21.76
C ALA A 62 -20.20 19.67 -22.43
N VAL A 63 -19.79 19.03 -23.52
CA VAL A 63 -20.52 17.99 -24.23
C VAL A 63 -19.67 16.72 -24.22
N ILE A 64 -20.17 15.68 -23.60
CA ILE A 64 -19.42 14.46 -23.29
C ILE A 64 -20.19 13.26 -23.81
N ARG A 65 -19.62 12.49 -24.72
CA ARG A 65 -20.15 11.20 -25.14
C ARG A 65 -19.68 10.12 -24.18
N ILE A 66 -20.60 9.44 -23.52
CA ILE A 66 -20.30 8.32 -22.62
C ILE A 66 -20.24 7.03 -23.43
N GLN A 67 -19.14 6.28 -23.35
CA GLN A 67 -18.93 5.09 -24.17
C GLN A 67 -19.04 3.78 -23.38
N SER A 68 -18.73 3.81 -22.09
CA SER A 68 -18.68 2.60 -21.26
C SER A 68 -19.32 2.80 -19.88
N ARG A 69 -19.47 1.70 -19.13
CA ARG A 69 -19.92 1.72 -17.74
C ARG A 69 -18.95 2.47 -16.82
N ALA A 70 -17.65 2.40 -17.08
CA ALA A 70 -16.66 3.20 -16.37
C ALA A 70 -16.91 4.71 -16.59
N GLY A 71 -17.35 5.12 -17.79
CA GLY A 71 -17.77 6.50 -18.05
C GLY A 71 -19.03 6.89 -17.28
N VAL A 72 -19.98 5.97 -17.12
CA VAL A 72 -21.16 6.20 -16.26
C VAL A 72 -20.76 6.36 -14.80
N GLU A 73 -19.84 5.55 -14.28
CA GLU A 73 -19.36 5.67 -12.90
C GLU A 73 -18.59 6.98 -12.68
N GLN A 74 -17.74 7.35 -13.65
CA GLN A 74 -16.95 8.58 -13.59
C GLN A 74 -17.81 9.85 -13.67
N PHE A 75 -18.82 9.88 -14.54
CA PHE A 75 -19.65 11.06 -14.82
C PHE A 75 -21.05 10.99 -14.22
N GLY A 76 -21.37 9.92 -13.49
CA GLY A 76 -22.66 9.74 -12.80
C GLY A 76 -22.86 10.72 -11.64
N GLN A 77 -21.78 11.32 -11.14
CA GLN A 77 -21.83 12.46 -10.24
C GLN A 77 -20.88 13.55 -10.74
N LEU A 78 -21.41 14.73 -11.01
CA LEU A 78 -20.63 15.91 -11.35
C LEU A 78 -20.35 16.72 -10.09
N VAL A 79 -19.13 17.25 -9.97
CA VAL A 79 -18.68 18.02 -8.81
C VAL A 79 -18.10 19.35 -9.28
N PHE A 80 -18.67 20.46 -8.83
CA PHE A 80 -18.28 21.82 -9.21
C PHE A 80 -17.83 22.61 -7.99
N GLY A 81 -16.63 23.18 -8.04
CA GLY A 81 -16.05 23.92 -6.91
C GLY A 81 -16.20 25.43 -7.03
N TYR A 82 -16.49 26.11 -5.92
CA TYR A 82 -16.55 27.58 -5.83
C TYR A 82 -16.28 28.07 -4.39
N SER A 83 -15.87 29.33 -4.24
CA SER A 83 -15.64 29.98 -2.93
C SER A 83 -16.87 30.76 -2.49
N SER A 84 -17.68 30.22 -1.58
CA SER A 84 -19.00 30.78 -1.27
C SER A 84 -19.01 32.17 -0.63
N ALA A 85 -17.87 32.71 -0.18
CA ALA A 85 -17.80 34.08 0.32
C ALA A 85 -17.49 35.10 -0.79
N THR A 86 -16.99 34.66 -1.94
CA THR A 86 -16.57 35.54 -3.05
C THR A 86 -17.24 35.23 -4.38
N GLU A 87 -17.86 34.06 -4.50
CA GLU A 87 -18.40 33.52 -5.74
C GLU A 87 -19.81 32.96 -5.55
N GLU A 88 -20.63 33.09 -6.59
CA GLU A 88 -21.94 32.45 -6.71
C GLU A 88 -21.93 31.46 -7.88
N LEU A 89 -22.03 30.16 -7.59
CA LEU A 89 -22.13 29.12 -8.60
C LEU A 89 -23.59 28.82 -8.96
N LYS A 90 -23.90 28.88 -10.25
CA LYS A 90 -25.15 28.40 -10.83
C LYS A 90 -24.87 27.29 -11.85
N VAL A 91 -25.52 26.15 -11.68
CA VAL A 91 -25.55 25.09 -12.69
C VAL A 91 -26.83 25.29 -13.50
N GLU A 92 -26.72 25.81 -14.72
CA GLU A 92 -27.91 26.17 -15.53
C GLU A 92 -28.66 24.94 -16.00
N TYR A 93 -27.94 23.90 -16.40
CA TYR A 93 -28.50 22.60 -16.71
C TYR A 93 -27.44 21.49 -16.58
N VAL A 94 -27.93 20.30 -16.29
CA VAL A 94 -27.26 19.02 -16.52
C VAL A 94 -28.27 18.13 -17.23
N ARG A 95 -27.97 17.69 -18.45
CA ARG A 95 -28.91 16.90 -19.26
C ARG A 95 -28.22 15.77 -20.00
N VAL A 96 -28.94 14.68 -20.19
CA VAL A 96 -28.52 13.49 -20.91
C VAL A 96 -29.35 13.39 -22.18
N ARG A 97 -28.70 13.39 -23.34
CA ARG A 97 -29.32 13.09 -24.63
C ARG A 97 -29.12 11.63 -24.96
N LYS A 98 -30.23 10.94 -25.18
CA LYS A 98 -30.29 9.54 -25.60
C LYS A 98 -30.07 9.44 -27.12
N PRO A 99 -29.58 8.29 -27.63
CA PRO A 99 -29.42 8.06 -29.08
C PRO A 99 -30.72 8.22 -29.89
N ASN A 100 -31.88 8.01 -29.27
CA ASN A 100 -33.19 8.21 -29.90
C ASN A 100 -33.66 9.68 -29.94
N GLY A 101 -32.83 10.63 -29.48
CA GLY A 101 -33.13 12.06 -29.43
C GLY A 101 -33.86 12.51 -28.15
N GLN A 102 -34.24 11.61 -27.26
CA GLN A 102 -34.85 11.97 -25.96
C GLN A 102 -33.84 12.72 -25.09
N VAL A 103 -34.30 13.78 -24.42
CA VAL A 103 -33.49 14.56 -23.48
C VAL A 103 -34.04 14.37 -22.07
N VAL A 104 -33.17 13.93 -21.15
CA VAL A 104 -33.48 13.80 -19.72
C VAL A 104 -32.69 14.87 -18.98
N THR A 105 -33.39 15.78 -18.30
CA THR A 105 -32.75 16.84 -17.50
C THR A 105 -32.66 16.38 -16.05
N THR A 106 -31.49 16.53 -15.45
CA THR A 106 -31.27 16.27 -14.02
C THR A 106 -31.89 17.42 -13.21
N PRO A 107 -32.83 17.14 -12.28
CA PRO A 107 -33.43 18.18 -11.46
C PRO A 107 -32.41 18.83 -10.52
N ASP A 108 -32.47 20.16 -10.38
CA ASP A 108 -31.60 20.89 -9.44
C ASP A 108 -31.85 20.49 -7.97
N SER A 109 -33.00 19.91 -7.64
CA SER A 109 -33.28 19.34 -6.32
C SER A 109 -32.35 18.20 -5.90
N THR A 110 -31.60 17.63 -6.85
CA THR A 110 -30.59 16.60 -6.58
C THR A 110 -29.21 17.18 -6.26
N ALA A 111 -29.03 18.49 -6.42
CA ALA A 111 -27.77 19.17 -6.17
C ALA A 111 -27.59 19.45 -4.67
N GLN A 112 -26.41 19.15 -4.15
CA GLN A 112 -26.06 19.43 -2.75
C GLN A 112 -24.65 20.02 -2.63
N ASP A 113 -24.48 20.97 -1.72
CA ASP A 113 -23.22 21.63 -1.45
C ASP A 113 -22.51 21.01 -0.24
N PHE A 114 -21.27 20.57 -0.44
CA PHE A 114 -20.43 19.97 0.61
C PHE A 114 -19.14 20.77 0.81
N ALA A 115 -18.58 20.71 2.01
CA ALA A 115 -17.16 20.99 2.19
C ALA A 115 -16.35 19.81 1.65
N PRO A 116 -15.24 20.02 0.93
CA PRO A 116 -14.34 18.93 0.52
C PRO A 116 -13.87 18.08 1.71
N ASP A 117 -13.72 16.77 1.50
CA ASP A 117 -13.30 15.84 2.57
C ASP A 117 -11.91 16.16 3.14
N VAL A 118 -11.00 16.71 2.32
CA VAL A 118 -9.66 17.15 2.76
C VAL A 118 -9.70 18.25 3.84
N LEU A 119 -10.80 18.99 3.97
CA LEU A 119 -11.00 19.96 5.04
C LEU A 119 -11.48 19.33 6.36
N LYS A 120 -11.88 18.05 6.36
CA LYS A 120 -12.32 17.33 7.58
C LYS A 120 -11.15 16.76 8.38
N GLU A 121 -10.03 16.47 7.73
CA GLU A 121 -8.86 15.80 8.33
C GLU A 121 -7.77 16.78 8.82
N ALA A 122 -7.87 18.06 8.44
CA ALA A 122 -6.95 19.11 8.86
C ALA A 122 -7.72 20.25 9.58
N PRO A 123 -7.11 20.99 10.53
CA PRO A 123 -7.71 22.19 11.12
C PRO A 123 -7.70 23.36 10.12
N MET A 124 -8.23 23.13 8.92
CA MET A 124 -8.35 24.08 7.82
C MET A 124 -9.83 24.33 7.55
N TYR A 125 -10.26 25.55 7.76
CA TYR A 125 -11.62 26.01 7.52
C TYR A 125 -11.61 26.99 6.35
N SER A 126 -12.51 26.78 5.41
CA SER A 126 -12.58 27.53 4.14
C SER A 126 -14.03 27.68 3.73
N ASP A 127 -14.35 28.78 3.04
CA ASP A 127 -15.62 28.99 2.34
C ASP A 127 -15.69 28.20 1.01
N TYR A 128 -14.67 27.44 0.67
CA TYR A 128 -14.69 26.61 -0.54
C TYR A 128 -15.70 25.47 -0.41
N ARG A 129 -16.63 25.42 -1.37
CA ARG A 129 -17.71 24.44 -1.45
C ARG A 129 -17.62 23.67 -2.76
N GLN A 130 -18.13 22.44 -2.71
CA GLN A 130 -18.32 21.59 -3.87
C GLN A 130 -19.81 21.32 -4.03
N ARG A 131 -20.39 21.73 -5.17
CA ARG A 131 -21.75 21.39 -5.55
C ARG A 131 -21.74 20.05 -6.29
N HIS A 132 -22.30 19.02 -5.67
CA HIS A 132 -22.38 17.65 -6.18
C HIS A 132 -23.75 17.46 -6.82
N ILE A 133 -23.78 16.92 -8.04
CA ILE A 133 -25.00 16.69 -8.81
C ILE A 133 -24.98 15.26 -9.35
N SER A 134 -25.94 14.44 -8.91
CA SER A 134 -26.11 13.07 -9.40
C SER A 134 -26.86 13.07 -10.72
N VAL A 135 -26.18 12.68 -11.80
CA VAL A 135 -26.72 12.72 -13.16
C VAL A 135 -27.84 11.69 -13.32
N THR A 136 -29.01 12.15 -13.76
CA THR A 136 -30.17 11.29 -13.92
C THR A 136 -30.08 10.47 -15.21
N ALA A 137 -30.30 9.15 -15.08
CA ALA A 137 -30.49 8.21 -16.20
C ALA A 137 -29.32 8.15 -17.21
N LEU A 138 -28.07 8.31 -16.77
CA LEU A 138 -26.89 8.19 -17.63
C LEU A 138 -26.56 6.72 -17.97
N GLN A 139 -26.31 6.42 -19.25
CA GLN A 139 -25.97 5.09 -19.75
C GLN A 139 -24.87 5.15 -20.84
N PRO A 140 -24.18 4.04 -21.12
CA PRO A 140 -23.27 3.97 -22.26
C PRO A 140 -24.01 4.25 -23.58
N GLY A 141 -23.40 5.06 -24.44
CA GLY A 141 -23.99 5.55 -25.70
C GLY A 141 -24.68 6.91 -25.58
N ASP A 142 -24.92 7.42 -24.38
CA ASP A 142 -25.54 8.73 -24.17
C ASP A 142 -24.56 9.89 -24.37
N THR A 143 -25.12 11.08 -24.61
CA THR A 143 -24.37 12.35 -24.56
C THR A 143 -24.79 13.14 -23.33
N LEU A 144 -23.86 13.37 -22.41
CA LEU A 144 -24.01 14.25 -21.25
C LEU A 144 -23.63 15.68 -21.62
N GLU A 145 -24.48 16.63 -21.27
CA GLU A 145 -24.23 18.06 -21.44
C GLU A 145 -24.47 18.80 -20.12
N TYR A 146 -23.58 19.71 -19.78
CA TYR A 146 -23.80 20.63 -18.67
C TYR A 146 -23.31 22.03 -18.98
N ARG A 147 -23.89 23.01 -18.27
CA ARG A 147 -23.40 24.39 -18.25
C ARG A 147 -23.37 24.94 -16.83
N THR A 148 -22.23 25.50 -16.45
CA THR A 148 -22.03 26.21 -15.19
C THR A 148 -21.70 27.67 -15.43
N VAL A 149 -22.13 28.51 -14.50
CA VAL A 149 -21.85 29.95 -14.47
C VAL A 149 -21.46 30.29 -13.04
N THR A 150 -20.22 30.72 -12.84
CA THR A 150 -19.69 31.17 -11.55
C THR A 150 -19.48 32.66 -11.61
N ARG A 151 -20.22 33.42 -10.81
CA ARG A 151 -20.08 34.88 -10.72
C ARG A 151 -19.13 35.23 -9.59
N ILE A 152 -18.09 36.01 -9.87
CA ILE A 152 -17.20 36.58 -8.87
C ILE A 152 -17.88 37.85 -8.35
N VAL A 153 -18.54 37.75 -7.20
CA VAL A 153 -19.31 38.86 -6.59
C VAL A 153 -18.45 39.76 -5.71
N THR A 154 -17.39 39.20 -5.10
CA THR A 154 -16.46 39.95 -4.26
C THR A 154 -15.02 39.68 -4.73
N PRO A 155 -14.33 40.65 -5.34
CA PRO A 155 -12.97 40.46 -5.80
C PRO A 155 -12.00 40.32 -4.63
N LEU A 156 -11.07 39.36 -4.73
CA LEU A 156 -10.01 39.14 -3.73
C LEU A 156 -8.95 40.24 -3.73
N ALA A 157 -8.83 41.02 -4.81
CA ALA A 157 -8.01 42.22 -4.88
C ALA A 157 -8.78 43.27 -5.68
N ALA A 158 -9.35 44.27 -5.00
CA ALA A 158 -10.16 45.29 -5.67
C ALA A 158 -9.37 45.96 -6.81
N GLY A 159 -9.97 46.02 -8.00
CA GLY A 159 -9.36 46.58 -9.22
C GLY A 159 -8.36 45.66 -9.93
N HIS A 160 -8.14 44.44 -9.43
CA HIS A 160 -7.23 43.46 -10.00
C HIS A 160 -7.91 42.09 -10.18
N PHE A 161 -7.56 41.39 -11.24
CA PHE A 161 -7.92 40.01 -11.50
C PHE A 161 -6.74 39.21 -12.08
N TRP A 162 -6.82 37.90 -11.96
CA TRP A 162 -5.90 36.92 -12.53
C TRP A 162 -6.65 35.64 -12.90
N TYR A 163 -6.08 34.86 -13.81
CA TYR A 163 -6.68 33.62 -14.29
C TYR A 163 -5.60 32.60 -14.66
N GLU A 164 -5.80 31.34 -14.28
CA GLU A 164 -4.93 30.22 -14.64
C GLU A 164 -5.79 29.14 -15.32
N HIS A 165 -5.36 28.65 -16.48
CA HIS A 165 -6.05 27.58 -17.20
C HIS A 165 -5.07 26.48 -17.61
N ARG A 166 -5.54 25.23 -17.55
CA ARG A 166 -4.81 24.06 -18.01
C ARG A 166 -5.72 23.25 -18.92
N PHE A 167 -5.25 22.98 -20.13
CA PHE A 167 -5.95 22.11 -21.06
C PHE A 167 -5.85 20.65 -20.59
N PRO A 168 -6.89 19.83 -20.77
CA PRO A 168 -6.87 18.42 -20.39
C PRO A 168 -5.68 17.67 -20.99
N LYS A 169 -5.06 16.77 -20.20
CA LYS A 169 -3.94 15.91 -20.65
C LYS A 169 -4.22 14.41 -20.52
N GLY A 170 -5.25 14.04 -19.74
CA GLY A 170 -5.60 12.65 -19.43
C GLY A 170 -6.97 12.21 -19.95
N ALA A 171 -7.54 12.95 -20.90
CA ALA A 171 -8.84 12.64 -21.50
C ALA A 171 -8.80 12.91 -23.00
N VAL A 172 -9.65 12.19 -23.75
CA VAL A 172 -9.88 12.50 -25.17
C VAL A 172 -10.83 13.69 -25.28
N VAL A 173 -10.34 14.77 -25.88
CA VAL A 173 -11.11 15.99 -26.15
C VAL A 173 -11.01 16.33 -27.63
N ASN A 174 -12.14 16.45 -28.32
CA ASN A 174 -12.17 16.79 -29.74
C ASN A 174 -11.97 18.30 -29.96
N GLU A 175 -12.59 19.14 -29.14
CA GLU A 175 -12.33 20.59 -29.09
C GLU A 175 -12.40 21.09 -27.65
N ASP A 176 -11.35 21.75 -27.18
CA ASP A 176 -11.36 22.60 -25.99
C ASP A 176 -11.16 24.05 -26.42
N ARG A 177 -12.11 24.91 -26.08
CA ARG A 177 -12.10 26.33 -26.40
C ARG A 177 -12.04 27.13 -25.12
N LEU A 178 -11.06 28.02 -25.02
CA LEU A 178 -10.94 29.02 -23.96
C LEU A 178 -11.11 30.42 -24.55
N GLU A 179 -12.01 31.22 -23.99
CA GLU A 179 -12.19 32.64 -24.29
C GLU A 179 -11.99 33.46 -23.02
N ILE A 180 -11.09 34.42 -23.03
CA ILE A 180 -10.89 35.37 -21.93
C ILE A 180 -11.22 36.78 -22.43
N ASP A 181 -12.28 37.37 -21.89
CA ASP A 181 -12.80 38.70 -22.22
C ASP A 181 -12.49 39.70 -21.10
N ILE A 182 -11.74 40.76 -21.43
CA ILE A 182 -11.33 41.80 -20.49
C ILE A 182 -11.63 43.21 -21.04
N PRO A 183 -11.72 44.23 -20.17
CA PRO A 183 -11.78 45.61 -20.62
C PRO A 183 -10.46 45.99 -21.31
N LYS A 184 -10.53 46.57 -22.51
CA LYS A 184 -9.35 46.95 -23.31
C LYS A 184 -8.48 48.03 -22.64
N SER A 185 -9.06 48.79 -21.71
CA SER A 185 -8.35 49.77 -20.89
C SER A 185 -7.41 49.14 -19.84
N ARG A 186 -7.53 47.82 -19.59
CA ARG A 186 -6.71 47.11 -18.61
C ARG A 186 -5.45 46.57 -19.26
N GLU A 187 -4.31 46.91 -18.66
CA GLU A 187 -3.05 46.26 -18.95
C GLU A 187 -3.01 44.88 -18.27
N VAL A 188 -2.62 43.85 -19.02
CA VAL A 188 -2.51 42.48 -18.52
C VAL A 188 -1.19 41.85 -18.95
N LYS A 189 -0.60 41.08 -18.04
CA LYS A 189 0.46 40.13 -18.36
C LYS A 189 -0.16 38.78 -18.68
N LEU A 190 0.09 38.28 -19.88
CA LEU A 190 -0.39 37.00 -20.38
C LEU A 190 0.79 36.12 -20.78
N LYS A 191 0.86 34.92 -20.23
CA LYS A 191 1.83 33.89 -20.59
C LYS A 191 1.11 32.62 -21.03
N ALA A 192 1.40 32.19 -22.27
CA ALA A 192 0.88 30.96 -22.85
C ALA A 192 2.01 30.30 -23.68
N PRO A 193 2.93 29.55 -23.03
CA PRO A 193 4.22 29.19 -23.62
C PRO A 193 4.09 28.21 -24.79
N VAL A 194 3.04 27.39 -24.81
CA VAL A 194 2.84 26.36 -25.84
C VAL A 194 1.98 26.87 -27.00
N ARG A 195 0.90 27.61 -26.71
CA ARG A 195 -0.11 28.01 -27.70
C ARG A 195 -0.47 29.48 -27.54
N LYS A 196 -0.30 30.28 -28.59
CA LYS A 196 -0.69 31.70 -28.59
C LYS A 196 -2.19 31.84 -28.85
N PRO A 197 -2.87 32.82 -28.23
CA PRO A 197 -4.27 33.10 -28.52
C PRO A 197 -4.44 33.84 -29.85
N GLU A 198 -5.63 33.72 -30.42
CA GLU A 198 -6.20 34.73 -31.32
C GLU A 198 -6.71 35.90 -30.47
N ILE A 199 -6.48 37.13 -30.92
CA ILE A 199 -6.84 38.35 -30.19
C ILE A 199 -7.81 39.16 -31.04
N ALA A 200 -8.97 39.49 -30.47
CA ALA A 200 -9.97 40.35 -31.10
C ALA A 200 -10.37 41.49 -30.17
N ASP A 201 -10.51 42.69 -30.74
CA ASP A 201 -11.03 43.86 -30.04
C ASP A 201 -12.48 44.10 -30.46
N ASN A 202 -13.40 44.15 -29.50
CA ASN A 202 -14.82 44.37 -29.72
C ASN A 202 -15.25 45.60 -28.90
N GLY A 203 -15.22 46.78 -29.52
CA GLY A 203 -15.52 48.03 -28.83
C GLY A 203 -14.48 48.36 -27.74
N ASP A 204 -14.93 48.47 -26.49
CA ASP A 204 -14.11 48.73 -25.31
C ASP A 204 -13.55 47.44 -24.68
N ARG A 205 -13.74 46.29 -25.32
CA ARG A 205 -13.31 44.97 -24.81
C ARG A 205 -12.28 44.30 -25.69
N ARG A 206 -11.47 43.43 -25.09
CA ARG A 206 -10.46 42.59 -25.75
C ARG A 206 -10.67 41.14 -25.35
N VAL A 207 -10.75 40.27 -26.35
CA VAL A 207 -10.98 38.82 -26.18
C VAL A 207 -9.75 38.05 -26.66
N TYR A 208 -9.28 37.13 -25.82
CA TYR A 208 -8.23 36.17 -26.14
C TYR A 208 -8.86 34.78 -26.32
N THR A 209 -8.64 34.15 -27.46
CA THR A 209 -9.25 32.86 -27.80
C THR A 209 -8.19 31.80 -28.08
N TRP A 210 -8.33 30.65 -27.45
CA TRP A 210 -7.60 29.43 -27.78
C TRP A 210 -8.58 28.37 -28.24
N VAL A 211 -8.28 27.71 -29.35
CA VAL A 211 -9.02 26.53 -29.83
C VAL A 211 -8.02 25.39 -29.95
N VAL A 212 -8.12 24.43 -29.03
CA VAL A 212 -7.26 23.25 -29.01
C VAL A 212 -8.08 22.05 -29.46
N LYS A 213 -7.68 21.46 -30.59
CA LYS A 213 -8.37 20.31 -31.17
C LYS A 213 -7.58 19.03 -30.95
N ASP A 214 -8.31 17.93 -30.95
CA ASP A 214 -7.76 16.58 -30.93
C ASP A 214 -6.76 16.32 -29.79
N ILE A 215 -7.13 16.70 -28.57
CA ILE A 215 -6.39 16.33 -27.36
C ILE A 215 -6.58 14.83 -27.12
N ARG A 216 -5.49 14.11 -26.94
CA ARG A 216 -5.47 12.66 -26.65
C ARG A 216 -4.62 12.40 -25.40
N PRO A 217 -4.99 11.42 -24.57
CA PRO A 217 -4.19 11.06 -23.41
C PRO A 217 -2.85 10.49 -23.86
N ASP A 218 -1.78 10.97 -23.25
CA ASP A 218 -0.42 10.45 -23.47
C ASP A 218 -0.22 9.22 -22.58
N ARG A 219 -0.54 8.04 -23.11
CA ARG A 219 -0.56 6.75 -22.39
C ARG A 219 0.81 6.05 -22.33
N ASP A 220 1.71 6.36 -23.26
CA ASP A 220 3.04 5.71 -23.38
C ASP A 220 4.15 6.37 -22.53
N LYS A 221 3.85 7.48 -21.83
CA LYS A 221 4.86 8.24 -21.08
C LYS A 221 4.72 8.14 -19.56
N ASP A 222 3.80 7.36 -19.03
CA ASP A 222 3.58 7.29 -17.58
C ASP A 222 4.69 6.54 -16.81
N GLU A 223 5.60 5.81 -17.48
CA GLU A 223 6.82 5.30 -16.81
C GLU A 223 7.93 6.36 -16.68
N ASP A 224 7.92 7.40 -17.52
CA ASP A 224 8.94 8.46 -17.62
C ASP A 224 8.38 9.87 -17.35
N ARG A 225 7.15 10.00 -16.84
CA ARG A 225 6.60 11.31 -16.46
C ARG A 225 7.33 11.81 -15.22
N ASP A 226 8.34 12.63 -15.50
CA ASP A 226 9.15 13.36 -14.56
C ASP A 226 8.26 14.10 -13.55
N ALA A 227 8.32 13.69 -12.28
CA ALA A 227 7.62 14.38 -11.21
C ALA A 227 8.04 15.86 -11.08
N ASP A 228 9.15 16.25 -11.71
CA ASP A 228 9.67 17.62 -11.76
C ASP A 228 9.55 18.30 -13.15
N GLU A 229 8.87 17.73 -14.17
CA GLU A 229 8.37 18.58 -15.26
C GLU A 229 7.27 19.46 -14.67
N GLU A 230 7.68 20.62 -14.20
CA GLU A 230 6.86 21.57 -13.45
C GLU A 230 5.66 21.99 -14.30
N ILE A 231 4.52 21.29 -14.12
CA ILE A 231 3.31 21.58 -14.88
C ILE A 231 2.70 22.85 -14.31
N GLY A 232 3.26 24.00 -14.66
CA GLY A 232 2.55 25.27 -14.57
C GLY A 232 1.25 25.21 -15.39
N PRO A 233 0.31 26.13 -15.15
CA PRO A 233 -0.82 26.33 -16.05
C PRO A 233 -0.37 26.61 -17.50
N ASP A 234 -1.15 26.14 -18.48
CA ASP A 234 -0.88 26.35 -19.91
C ASP A 234 -1.14 27.81 -20.32
N VAL A 235 -2.04 28.49 -19.61
CA VAL A 235 -2.36 29.90 -19.77
C VAL A 235 -2.38 30.56 -18.40
N GLN A 236 -1.66 31.67 -18.26
CA GLN A 236 -1.68 32.53 -17.08
C GLN A 236 -1.95 33.96 -17.49
N LEU A 237 -2.87 34.62 -16.80
CA LEU A 237 -3.17 36.02 -16.98
C LEU A 237 -3.22 36.74 -15.63
N THR A 238 -2.68 37.95 -15.56
CA THR A 238 -2.74 38.81 -14.37
C THR A 238 -2.78 40.28 -14.76
N THR A 239 -3.48 41.09 -13.97
CA THR A 239 -3.49 42.57 -14.07
C THR A 239 -2.45 43.24 -13.18
N PHE A 240 -1.72 42.48 -12.37
CA PHE A 240 -0.56 43.03 -11.67
C PHE A 240 0.54 43.32 -12.69
N ALA A 241 1.02 44.56 -12.73
CA ALA A 241 2.01 44.99 -13.70
C ALA A 241 3.39 44.38 -13.42
N ASP A 242 3.76 44.23 -12.15
CA ASP A 242 5.02 43.65 -11.73
C ASP A 242 4.95 43.08 -10.30
N TRP A 243 6.06 42.46 -9.88
CA TRP A 243 6.18 41.89 -8.54
C TRP A 243 6.21 42.93 -7.43
N ARG A 244 6.55 44.19 -7.73
CA ARG A 244 6.57 45.27 -6.75
C ARG A 244 5.14 45.71 -6.41
N GLN A 245 4.26 45.81 -7.40
CA GLN A 245 2.85 46.09 -7.18
C GLN A 245 2.18 44.99 -6.33
N LEU A 246 2.48 43.72 -6.60
CA LEU A 246 1.99 42.59 -5.80
C LEU A 246 2.54 42.65 -4.37
N ALA A 247 3.84 42.89 -4.21
CA ALA A 247 4.49 43.05 -2.90
C ALA A 247 3.83 44.17 -2.07
N GLN A 248 3.57 45.33 -2.69
CA GLN A 248 2.91 46.47 -2.05
C GLN A 248 1.44 46.20 -1.70
N TRP A 249 0.71 45.48 -2.57
CA TRP A 249 -0.66 45.06 -2.27
C TRP A 249 -0.71 44.16 -1.03
N TYR A 250 0.13 43.13 -0.96
CA TYR A 250 0.16 42.24 0.19
C TYR A 250 0.67 42.94 1.46
N ALA A 251 1.70 43.78 1.34
CA ALA A 251 2.23 44.55 2.47
C ALA A 251 1.17 45.44 3.13
N ARG A 252 0.28 46.06 2.34
CA ARG A 252 -0.84 46.85 2.87
C ARG A 252 -1.87 45.99 3.60
N LEU A 253 -2.25 44.84 3.04
CA LEU A 253 -3.18 43.91 3.68
C LEU A 253 -2.68 43.45 5.06
N GLN A 254 -1.37 43.18 5.15
CA GLN A 254 -0.71 42.76 6.39
C GLN A 254 -0.49 43.94 7.36
N GLY A 255 -0.08 45.10 6.85
CA GLY A 255 0.23 46.29 7.64
C GLY A 255 -0.94 46.78 8.47
N GLU A 256 -2.16 46.74 7.92
CA GLU A 256 -3.42 47.05 8.63
C GLU A 256 -3.69 46.13 9.84
N ARG A 257 -3.07 44.94 9.86
CA ARG A 257 -3.30 43.88 10.86
C ARG A 257 -2.13 43.75 11.83
N MET A 258 -0.98 44.35 11.54
CA MET A 258 0.24 44.30 12.35
C MET A 258 0.34 45.45 13.38
N VAL A 259 -0.79 45.86 13.95
CA VAL A 259 -0.81 46.96 14.93
C VAL A 259 -0.11 46.51 16.22
N VAL A 260 0.88 47.30 16.68
CA VAL A 260 1.58 47.06 17.96
C VAL A 260 0.86 47.81 19.07
N ASP A 261 -0.17 47.16 19.63
CA ASP A 261 -0.88 47.67 20.81
C ASP A 261 -0.12 47.39 22.12
N ASP A 262 -0.72 47.79 23.25
CA ASP A 262 -0.12 47.61 24.57
C ASP A 262 0.05 46.13 24.96
N SER A 263 -0.82 45.23 24.48
CA SER A 263 -0.75 43.80 24.79
C SER A 263 0.44 43.14 24.08
N VAL A 264 0.61 43.40 22.78
CA VAL A 264 1.73 42.91 21.98
C VAL A 264 3.04 43.49 22.51
N ARG A 265 3.07 44.80 22.82
CA ARG A 265 4.26 45.48 23.35
C ARG A 265 4.69 44.91 24.71
N LYS A 266 3.75 44.74 25.64
CA LYS A 266 4.04 44.16 26.97
C LYS A 266 4.55 42.73 26.84
N LYS A 267 3.92 41.91 25.99
CA LYS A 267 4.34 40.52 25.81
C LYS A 267 5.72 40.42 25.17
N ALA A 268 6.01 41.23 24.16
CA ALA A 268 7.33 41.26 23.54
C ALA A 268 8.41 41.64 24.57
N ALA A 269 8.20 42.73 25.32
CA ALA A 269 9.15 43.20 26.34
C ALA A 269 9.36 42.19 27.49
N GLU A 270 8.31 41.44 27.86
CA GLU A 270 8.40 40.35 28.83
C GLU A 270 9.33 39.24 28.34
N LEU A 271 9.11 38.75 27.11
CA LEU A 271 9.87 37.65 26.52
C LEU A 271 11.32 38.03 26.22
N THR A 272 11.57 39.28 25.86
CA THR A 272 12.91 39.80 25.53
C THR A 272 13.69 40.35 26.71
N LYS A 273 13.12 40.33 27.92
CA LYS A 273 13.77 40.86 29.12
C LYS A 273 15.14 40.21 29.35
N GLY A 274 16.16 41.05 29.44
CA GLY A 274 17.55 40.63 29.65
C GLY A 274 18.26 40.07 28.41
N ALA A 275 17.64 40.08 27.22
CA ALA A 275 18.32 39.74 25.97
C ALA A 275 19.25 40.89 25.53
N GLY A 276 20.50 40.55 25.22
CA GLY A 276 21.57 41.53 24.96
C GLY A 276 21.72 41.93 23.49
N SER A 277 21.05 41.24 22.55
CA SER A 277 21.20 41.49 21.11
C SER A 277 19.87 41.37 20.35
N PRO A 278 19.72 42.04 19.18
CA PRO A 278 18.56 41.87 18.31
C PRO A 278 18.31 40.41 17.91
N THR A 279 19.36 39.64 17.65
CA THR A 279 19.27 38.21 17.33
C THR A 279 18.69 37.39 18.48
N GLU A 280 19.14 37.64 19.71
CA GLU A 280 18.61 36.95 20.88
C GLU A 280 17.14 37.32 21.13
N LYS A 281 16.78 38.60 20.99
CA LYS A 281 15.38 39.05 21.07
C LYS A 281 14.52 38.34 20.04
N ALA A 282 14.93 38.36 18.77
CA ALA A 282 14.21 37.73 17.67
C ALA A 282 14.04 36.22 17.87
N ARG A 283 15.06 35.54 18.41
CA ARG A 283 14.99 34.12 18.76
C ARG A 283 13.91 33.83 19.81
N ARG A 284 13.90 34.58 20.93
CA ARG A 284 12.91 34.37 22.00
C ARG A 284 11.48 34.61 21.52
N LEU A 285 11.28 35.64 20.69
CA LEU A 285 9.97 35.93 20.08
C LEU A 285 9.56 34.85 19.07
N TYR A 286 10.48 34.40 18.22
CA TYR A 286 10.26 33.28 17.31
C TYR A 286 9.85 32.02 18.07
N ASP A 287 10.60 31.65 19.10
CA ASP A 287 10.35 30.44 19.90
C ASP A 287 8.94 30.49 20.54
N PHE A 288 8.54 31.65 21.06
CA PHE A 288 7.19 31.84 21.58
C PHE A 288 6.12 31.64 20.50
N VAL A 289 6.21 32.34 19.37
CA VAL A 289 5.19 32.24 18.31
C VAL A 289 5.13 30.84 17.72
N ALA A 290 6.29 30.22 17.47
CA ALA A 290 6.39 28.88 16.90
C ALA A 290 5.70 27.84 17.80
N ARG A 291 5.94 27.91 19.12
CA ARG A 291 5.48 26.90 20.09
C ARG A 291 4.08 27.13 20.62
N ASN A 292 3.71 28.39 20.84
CA ASN A 292 2.48 28.78 21.55
C ASN A 292 1.32 29.17 20.64
N VAL A 293 1.55 29.36 19.33
CA VAL A 293 0.48 29.59 18.36
C VAL A 293 0.27 28.33 17.53
N ARG A 294 -0.85 27.64 17.77
CA ARG A 294 -1.20 26.41 17.05
C ARG A 294 -1.58 26.70 15.61
N TYR A 295 -1.09 25.89 14.68
CA TYR A 295 -1.45 26.05 13.27
C TYR A 295 -2.93 25.72 13.02
N VAL A 296 -3.73 26.72 12.64
CA VAL A 296 -5.13 26.60 12.24
C VAL A 296 -5.37 27.55 11.09
N SER A 297 -5.74 27.04 9.91
CA SER A 297 -6.01 27.91 8.75
C SER A 297 -7.48 28.26 8.66
N LEU A 298 -7.77 29.55 8.71
CA LEU A 298 -9.09 30.12 8.46
C LEU A 298 -9.00 30.96 7.18
N SER A 299 -9.50 30.42 6.09
CA SER A 299 -9.31 30.93 4.73
C SER A 299 -10.64 31.31 4.10
N PHE A 300 -11.30 32.35 4.64
CA PHE A 300 -12.60 32.85 4.17
C PHE A 300 -12.44 34.16 3.39
N GLY A 301 -12.89 34.20 2.13
CA GLY A 301 -12.83 35.40 1.29
C GLY A 301 -11.44 36.05 1.25
N ILE A 302 -11.35 37.35 1.55
CA ILE A 302 -10.06 38.06 1.62
C ILE A 302 -9.11 37.49 2.67
N GLY A 303 -9.63 36.82 3.70
CA GLY A 303 -8.85 36.12 4.73
C GLY A 303 -7.98 34.97 4.18
N ARG A 304 -8.13 34.61 2.90
CA ARG A 304 -7.14 33.77 2.18
C ARG A 304 -5.77 34.44 2.07
N TYR A 305 -5.72 35.77 2.01
CA TYR A 305 -4.50 36.57 1.86
C TYR A 305 -4.26 37.49 3.05
N GLN A 306 -5.30 38.14 3.54
CA GLN A 306 -5.21 39.04 4.69
C GLN A 306 -5.14 38.24 6.00
N PRO A 307 -4.13 38.49 6.85
CA PRO A 307 -4.03 37.87 8.17
C PRO A 307 -5.04 38.44 9.16
N HIS A 308 -5.28 37.72 10.25
CA HIS A 308 -5.94 38.25 11.44
C HIS A 308 -5.04 39.32 12.12
N ALA A 309 -5.65 40.17 12.95
CA ALA A 309 -4.87 41.15 13.69
C ALA A 309 -3.88 40.46 14.65
N ALA A 310 -2.67 41.00 14.79
CA ALA A 310 -1.64 40.43 15.66
C ALA A 310 -2.14 40.22 17.10
N THR A 311 -2.91 41.17 17.63
CA THR A 311 -3.55 41.07 18.95
C THR A 311 -4.49 39.88 19.05
N ASP A 312 -5.31 39.63 18.02
CA ASP A 312 -6.24 38.50 18.01
C ASP A 312 -5.48 37.17 17.99
N VAL A 313 -4.44 37.07 17.16
CA VAL A 313 -3.59 35.87 17.10
C VAL A 313 -2.91 35.60 18.45
N LEU A 314 -2.42 36.66 19.11
CA LEU A 314 -1.81 36.57 20.44
C LEU A 314 -2.81 36.09 21.50
N GLN A 315 -4.04 36.61 21.49
CA GLN A 315 -5.08 36.26 22.46
C GLN A 315 -5.65 34.86 22.22
N ASN A 316 -5.87 34.50 20.95
CA ASN A 316 -6.50 33.25 20.56
C ASN A 316 -5.54 32.04 20.64
N GLY A 317 -4.23 32.27 20.48
CA GLY A 317 -3.22 31.20 20.51
C GLY A 317 -3.27 30.26 19.30
N TYR A 318 -3.88 30.68 18.19
CA TYR A 318 -3.89 29.93 16.93
C TYR A 318 -3.88 30.87 15.71
N GLY A 319 -3.43 30.34 14.57
CA GLY A 319 -3.42 31.02 13.27
C GLY A 319 -2.61 30.22 12.24
N ASP A 320 -2.69 30.57 10.96
CA ASP A 320 -1.88 29.94 9.91
C ASP A 320 -0.61 30.74 9.57
N CYS A 321 0.06 30.42 8.46
CA CYS A 321 1.37 30.96 8.09
C CYS A 321 1.41 32.50 8.10
N LYS A 322 0.41 33.16 7.52
CA LYS A 322 0.30 34.63 7.50
C LYS A 322 0.01 35.22 8.88
N ASP A 323 -0.76 34.52 9.71
CA ASP A 323 -1.11 34.96 11.07
C ASP A 323 0.10 34.85 12.00
N LYS A 324 0.82 33.72 11.97
CA LYS A 324 2.05 33.51 12.74
C LYS A 324 3.13 34.51 12.33
N HIS A 325 3.30 34.76 11.03
CA HIS A 325 4.16 35.84 10.54
C HIS A 325 3.73 37.20 11.11
N THR A 326 2.44 37.54 11.03
CA THR A 326 1.93 38.86 11.44
C THR A 326 2.15 39.12 12.93
N LEU A 327 1.91 38.12 13.78
CA LEU A 327 2.21 38.24 15.20
C LEU A 327 3.71 38.38 15.45
N LEU A 328 4.55 37.53 14.84
CA LEU A 328 6.00 37.61 14.99
C LEU A 328 6.52 38.98 14.55
N SER A 329 6.06 39.48 13.40
CA SER A 329 6.46 40.76 12.84
C SER A 329 6.04 41.93 13.74
N ALA A 330 4.83 41.89 14.32
CA ALA A 330 4.39 42.88 15.31
C ALA A 330 5.25 42.88 16.58
N MET A 331 5.60 41.70 17.10
CA MET A 331 6.48 41.57 18.26
C MET A 331 7.91 42.04 17.96
N LEU A 332 8.48 41.68 16.81
CA LEU A 332 9.79 42.15 16.35
C LEU A 332 9.81 43.67 16.22
N ARG A 333 8.77 44.26 15.62
CA ARG A 333 8.62 45.71 15.51
C ARG A 333 8.55 46.40 16.88
N ALA A 334 7.90 45.79 17.86
CA ALA A 334 7.85 46.31 19.23
C ALA A 334 9.25 46.43 19.86
N GLU A 335 10.19 45.60 19.42
CA GLU A 335 11.59 45.56 19.86
C GLU A 335 12.55 46.34 18.95
N GLY A 336 12.01 47.10 17.98
CA GLY A 336 12.80 47.89 17.03
C GLY A 336 13.43 47.07 15.91
N ILE A 337 12.96 45.83 15.67
CA ILE A 337 13.46 44.95 14.62
C ILE A 337 12.52 45.02 13.42
N GLN A 338 13.07 45.36 12.26
CA GLN A 338 12.31 45.37 11.01
C GLN A 338 12.18 43.95 10.45
N SER A 339 10.98 43.60 9.99
CA SER A 339 10.69 42.31 9.35
C SER A 339 9.65 42.44 8.24
N TYR A 340 9.65 41.47 7.34
CA TYR A 340 8.84 41.44 6.12
C TYR A 340 8.17 40.08 5.92
N PRO A 341 6.91 40.06 5.45
CA PRO A 341 6.28 38.84 4.94
C PRO A 341 6.97 38.40 3.65
N VAL A 342 7.17 37.09 3.52
CA VAL A 342 7.72 36.48 2.33
C VAL A 342 6.70 35.49 1.79
N LEU A 343 6.17 35.77 0.60
CA LEU A 343 5.25 34.91 -0.13
C LEU A 343 6.06 33.88 -0.91
N ILE A 344 5.79 32.61 -0.68
CA ILE A 344 6.51 31.50 -1.32
C ILE A 344 5.54 30.35 -1.58
N HIS A 345 5.87 29.52 -2.57
CA HIS A 345 5.17 28.26 -2.78
C HIS A 345 5.95 27.11 -2.13
N SER A 346 5.24 26.19 -1.48
CA SER A 346 5.83 25.07 -0.73
C SER A 346 6.50 24.03 -1.64
N SER A 347 5.89 23.72 -2.78
CA SER A 347 6.38 22.75 -3.77
C SER A 347 6.91 23.35 -5.08
N ARG A 348 6.07 24.01 -5.90
CA ARG A 348 6.46 24.53 -7.24
C ARG A 348 7.38 25.75 -7.19
N LYS A 349 8.21 25.95 -8.21
CA LYS A 349 8.97 27.15 -8.52
C LYS A 349 8.03 28.26 -9.00
N LEU A 350 8.46 29.48 -8.72
CA LEU A 350 7.76 30.68 -9.12
C LEU A 350 8.04 30.97 -10.61
N ASP A 351 6.98 31.26 -11.37
CA ASP A 351 7.08 31.78 -12.72
C ASP A 351 7.31 33.29 -12.68
N ALA A 352 8.57 33.73 -12.81
CA ALA A 352 8.98 35.11 -12.64
C ALA A 352 8.38 36.09 -13.67
N ASP A 353 7.80 35.60 -14.77
CA ASP A 353 7.20 36.45 -15.79
C ASP A 353 5.77 36.89 -15.43
N VAL A 354 5.12 36.19 -14.48
CA VAL A 354 3.69 36.34 -14.18
C VAL A 354 3.49 36.76 -12.72
N PRO A 355 3.45 38.07 -12.40
CA PRO A 355 3.16 38.52 -11.04
C PRO A 355 1.71 38.20 -10.63
N SER A 356 1.49 37.09 -9.93
CA SER A 356 0.14 36.64 -9.55
C SER A 356 0.09 36.10 -8.13
N PRO A 357 -0.91 36.48 -7.31
CA PRO A 357 -1.12 35.90 -5.99
C PRO A 357 -1.40 34.40 -6.02
N ALA A 358 -1.88 33.85 -7.15
CA ALA A 358 -2.10 32.41 -7.33
C ALA A 358 -0.81 31.57 -7.25
N GLN A 359 0.36 32.22 -7.32
CA GLN A 359 1.65 31.57 -7.24
C GLN A 359 2.12 31.16 -5.84
N PHE A 360 1.35 31.46 -4.79
CA PHE A 360 1.79 31.27 -3.41
C PHE A 360 0.79 30.45 -2.58
N ASP A 361 1.32 29.61 -1.70
CA ASP A 361 0.56 28.81 -0.73
C ASP A 361 1.11 28.91 0.70
N HIS A 362 2.24 29.60 0.89
CA HIS A 362 2.93 29.72 2.18
C HIS A 362 3.50 31.13 2.42
N VAL A 363 3.62 31.49 3.70
CA VAL A 363 4.18 32.78 4.14
C VAL A 363 5.21 32.55 5.24
N ILE A 364 6.43 33.05 5.02
CA ILE A 364 7.53 33.03 6.01
C ILE A 364 7.97 34.46 6.35
N THR A 365 8.94 34.60 7.26
CA THR A 365 9.41 35.90 7.75
C THR A 365 10.86 36.15 7.32
N ALA A 366 11.15 37.35 6.82
CA ALA A 366 12.52 37.86 6.70
C ALA A 366 12.73 39.00 7.70
N ALA A 367 13.75 38.95 8.55
CA ALA A 367 14.03 39.96 9.58
C ALA A 367 15.42 40.56 9.41
N ARG A 368 15.56 41.86 9.69
CA ARG A 368 16.85 42.57 9.64
C ARG A 368 17.55 42.50 10.99
N LEU A 369 18.41 41.50 11.17
CA LEU A 369 19.19 41.28 12.41
C LEU A 369 20.68 41.65 12.27
N GLY A 370 21.12 41.98 11.05
CA GLY A 370 22.49 42.32 10.72
C GLY A 370 22.60 42.93 9.32
N PRO A 371 23.76 42.81 8.62
CA PRO A 371 23.96 43.39 7.29
C PRO A 371 23.12 42.74 6.18
N GLY A 372 22.43 41.62 6.45
CA GLY A 372 21.50 40.96 5.54
C GLY A 372 20.21 40.53 6.23
N LEU A 373 19.34 39.86 5.47
CA LEU A 373 18.09 39.32 5.98
C LEU A 373 18.31 37.94 6.62
N THR A 374 17.72 37.74 7.80
CA THR A 374 17.58 36.44 8.44
C THR A 374 16.20 35.88 8.13
N TRP A 375 16.14 34.65 7.63
CA TRP A 375 14.90 34.00 7.20
C TRP A 375 14.41 33.06 8.30
N LEU A 376 13.12 33.17 8.64
CA LEU A 376 12.50 32.50 9.79
C LEU A 376 11.17 31.89 9.36
N ASP A 377 10.88 30.68 9.82
CA ASP A 377 9.59 30.01 9.57
C ASP A 377 8.95 29.45 10.85
N THR A 378 8.05 30.22 11.45
CA THR A 378 7.33 29.85 12.67
C THR A 378 6.31 28.72 12.47
N THR A 379 5.99 28.30 11.23
CA THR A 379 4.97 27.26 11.00
C THR A 379 5.47 25.86 11.26
N THR A 380 6.79 25.67 11.27
CA THR A 380 7.43 24.40 11.57
C THR A 380 7.40 24.02 13.05
N GLU A 381 7.09 24.97 13.94
CA GLU A 381 6.89 24.86 15.40
C GLU A 381 8.11 24.38 16.22
N VAL A 382 8.74 23.28 15.81
CA VAL A 382 9.84 22.58 16.46
C VAL A 382 11.12 22.52 15.60
N ALA A 383 11.20 23.30 14.52
CA ALA A 383 12.46 23.44 13.81
C ALA A 383 13.44 24.37 14.56
N PRO A 384 14.76 24.16 14.39
CA PRO A 384 15.77 25.09 14.87
C PRO A 384 15.56 26.54 14.39
N TYR A 385 15.87 27.51 15.26
CA TYR A 385 15.80 28.92 14.92
C TYR A 385 16.64 29.25 13.67
N GLY A 386 16.04 29.90 12.68
CA GLY A 386 16.69 30.25 11.41
C GLY A 386 16.67 29.14 10.35
N LEU A 387 16.23 27.93 10.69
CA LEU A 387 16.05 26.86 9.72
C LEU A 387 14.72 27.07 8.98
N ILE A 388 14.80 27.35 7.68
CA ILE A 388 13.68 27.15 6.76
C ILE A 388 13.83 25.75 6.15
N LEU A 389 12.73 25.04 5.93
CA LEU A 389 12.77 23.67 5.41
C LEU A 389 13.48 23.62 4.06
N TYR A 390 14.19 22.52 3.78
CA TYR A 390 15.04 22.36 2.60
C TYR A 390 14.35 22.70 1.28
N GLN A 391 13.08 22.31 1.08
CA GLN A 391 12.31 22.60 -0.13
C GLN A 391 11.99 24.09 -0.36
N LEU A 392 12.19 24.93 0.66
CA LEU A 392 12.01 26.39 0.60
C LEU A 392 13.33 27.12 0.35
N ARG A 393 14.46 26.42 0.29
CA ARG A 393 15.81 27.00 0.10
C ARG A 393 16.14 27.19 -1.37
N ASN A 394 17.06 28.13 -1.63
CA ASN A 394 17.49 28.52 -2.98
C ASN A 394 16.33 28.86 -3.94
N LYS A 395 15.18 29.28 -3.40
CA LYS A 395 13.93 29.41 -4.13
C LYS A 395 13.54 30.87 -4.31
N GLN A 396 12.97 31.21 -5.46
CA GLN A 396 12.40 32.54 -5.67
C GLN A 396 11.12 32.71 -4.85
N ALA A 397 11.02 33.87 -4.20
CA ALA A 397 9.91 34.26 -3.35
C ALA A 397 9.66 35.76 -3.50
N VAL A 398 8.52 36.26 -3.04
CA VAL A 398 8.23 37.70 -3.02
C VAL A 398 8.34 38.20 -1.59
N LEU A 399 9.29 39.10 -1.34
CA LEU A 399 9.32 39.89 -0.11
C LEU A 399 8.29 41.00 -0.25
N ALA A 400 7.23 40.95 0.54
CA ALA A 400 6.15 41.92 0.51
C ALA A 400 6.51 43.13 1.38
N SER A 401 6.83 44.24 0.73
CA SER A 401 7.19 45.50 1.37
C SER A 401 6.84 46.68 0.46
N GLU A 402 6.63 47.85 1.08
CA GLU A 402 6.48 49.12 0.37
C GLU A 402 7.83 49.82 0.10
N ASP A 403 8.89 49.44 0.81
CA ASP A 403 10.23 50.01 0.64
C ASP A 403 10.98 49.45 -0.59
N ALA A 404 12.28 49.79 -0.70
CA ALA A 404 13.10 49.36 -1.83
C ALA A 404 13.40 47.85 -1.83
N ASP A 405 13.21 47.15 -0.72
CA ASP A 405 13.49 45.71 -0.61
C ASP A 405 12.33 44.84 -1.12
N GLY A 406 11.16 45.44 -1.35
CA GLY A 406 9.95 44.78 -1.83
C GLY A 406 10.06 44.27 -3.27
N GLY A 407 9.68 43.01 -3.49
CA GLY A 407 9.70 42.36 -4.81
C GLY A 407 10.29 40.95 -4.77
N LEU A 408 10.78 40.47 -5.91
CA LEU A 408 11.40 39.14 -6.00
C LEU A 408 12.71 39.08 -5.23
N GLN A 409 12.83 38.07 -4.37
CA GLN A 409 14.02 37.73 -3.63
C GLN A 409 14.30 36.23 -3.77
N ARG A 410 15.51 35.80 -3.43
CA ARG A 410 15.88 34.38 -3.36
C ARG A 410 16.16 34.00 -1.92
N THR A 411 15.53 32.92 -1.45
CA THR A 411 15.80 32.37 -0.12
C THR A 411 17.23 31.80 -0.03
N PRO A 412 17.82 31.69 1.16
CA PRO A 412 19.16 31.13 1.33
C PRO A 412 19.22 29.71 0.80
N ALA A 413 20.33 29.33 0.18
CA ALA A 413 20.58 27.95 -0.24
C ALA A 413 20.96 27.07 0.97
N ASP A 414 21.74 27.62 1.89
CA ASP A 414 22.30 26.89 3.04
C ASP A 414 21.50 27.13 4.32
N SER A 415 21.46 26.10 5.17
CA SER A 415 20.92 26.21 6.52
C SER A 415 21.94 26.88 7.45
N PRO A 416 21.53 27.78 8.35
CA PRO A 416 22.40 28.27 9.42
C PRO A 416 22.72 27.18 10.46
N VAL A 417 21.97 26.07 10.45
CA VAL A 417 22.16 24.91 11.32
C VAL A 417 22.72 23.76 10.48
N LYS A 418 23.92 23.28 10.84
CA LYS A 418 24.53 22.13 10.17
C LYS A 418 23.69 20.88 10.36
N THR A 419 23.45 20.15 9.28
CA THR A 419 22.70 18.90 9.32
C THR A 419 23.63 17.76 9.72
N SER A 420 23.25 17.02 10.77
CA SER A 420 23.96 15.81 11.19
C SER A 420 23.00 14.76 11.73
N SER A 421 23.32 13.48 11.55
CA SER A 421 22.60 12.37 12.20
C SER A 421 23.58 11.28 12.63
N HIS A 422 23.50 10.87 13.88
CA HIS A 422 24.31 9.83 14.48
C HIS A 422 23.41 8.75 15.06
N PHE A 423 23.61 7.52 14.61
CA PHE A 423 22.87 6.35 15.10
C PHE A 423 23.86 5.38 15.73
N LEU A 424 23.59 4.95 16.95
CA LEU A 424 24.38 3.98 17.68
C LEU A 424 23.47 2.83 18.11
N LEU A 425 23.85 1.61 17.76
CA LEU A 425 23.24 0.38 18.27
C LEU A 425 24.31 -0.44 18.99
N ASP A 426 24.17 -0.65 20.30
CA ASP A 426 25.02 -1.58 21.06
C ASP A 426 24.13 -2.68 21.63
N GLY A 427 24.45 -3.95 21.35
CA GLY A 427 23.63 -5.05 21.81
C GLY A 427 24.29 -6.41 21.70
N LYS A 428 23.54 -7.43 22.08
CA LYS A 428 23.97 -8.83 22.07
C LYS A 428 22.85 -9.73 21.59
N PHE A 429 23.23 -10.78 20.88
CA PHE A 429 22.36 -11.91 20.60
C PHE A 429 22.52 -13.00 21.66
N SER A 430 21.42 -13.67 22.00
CA SER A 430 21.46 -14.88 22.81
C SER A 430 21.70 -16.13 21.95
N GLU A 431 22.08 -17.24 22.58
CA GLU A 431 22.25 -18.52 21.88
C GLU A 431 20.96 -19.00 21.20
N PHE A 432 19.80 -18.47 21.63
CA PHE A 432 18.47 -18.78 21.13
C PHE A 432 17.89 -17.72 20.19
N GLY A 433 18.68 -16.77 19.70
CA GLY A 433 18.19 -15.81 18.69
C GLY A 433 17.47 -14.58 19.24
N ALA A 434 17.50 -14.33 20.55
CA ALA A 434 16.98 -13.08 21.09
C ALA A 434 17.97 -11.94 20.86
N LEU A 435 17.49 -10.74 20.54
CA LEU A 435 18.27 -9.50 20.50
C LEU A 435 17.95 -8.65 21.73
N ASP A 436 19.00 -8.21 22.41
CA ASP A 436 18.93 -7.29 23.54
C ASP A 436 19.90 -6.13 23.25
N ALA A 437 19.38 -4.92 23.06
CA ALA A 437 20.16 -3.80 22.55
C ALA A 437 19.73 -2.44 23.11
N THR A 438 20.67 -1.51 23.17
CA THR A 438 20.42 -0.08 23.39
C THR A 438 20.62 0.65 22.08
N LEU A 439 19.65 1.49 21.73
CA LEU A 439 19.71 2.36 20.56
C LEU A 439 19.78 3.81 21.00
N GLU A 440 20.66 4.59 20.37
CA GLU A 440 20.75 6.03 20.56
C GLU A 440 20.81 6.74 19.20
N LEU A 441 19.88 7.68 18.98
CA LEU A 441 19.81 8.56 17.82
C LEU A 441 20.05 10.00 18.27
N THR A 442 21.06 10.65 17.71
CA THR A 442 21.29 12.10 17.86
C THR A 442 21.20 12.76 16.49
N SER A 443 20.35 13.78 16.33
CA SER A 443 20.13 14.45 15.04
C SER A 443 20.06 15.97 15.18
N GLN A 444 20.42 16.71 14.14
CA GLN A 444 20.33 18.17 14.09
C GLN A 444 20.05 18.65 12.66
N GLY A 445 19.36 19.79 12.51
CA GLY A 445 19.13 20.44 11.23
C GLY A 445 18.01 19.78 10.44
N ASP A 446 18.21 19.48 9.16
CA ASP A 446 17.15 18.88 8.32
C ASP A 446 16.74 17.46 8.75
N ARG A 447 17.53 16.81 9.62
CA ARG A 447 17.28 15.44 10.09
C ARG A 447 16.49 15.36 11.40
N ASP A 448 16.49 16.41 12.23
CA ASP A 448 15.80 16.37 13.53
C ASP A 448 14.35 16.86 13.48
N TYR A 449 14.02 17.79 12.59
CA TYR A 449 12.66 18.31 12.43
C TYR A 449 11.60 17.21 12.25
N PRO A 450 11.75 16.23 11.34
CA PRO A 450 10.74 15.17 11.18
C PRO A 450 10.53 14.34 12.46
N MET A 451 11.60 14.11 13.23
CA MET A 451 11.52 13.37 14.49
C MET A 451 10.79 14.19 15.55
N ARG A 452 11.18 15.45 15.76
CA ARG A 452 10.52 16.36 16.71
C ARG A 452 9.04 16.55 16.36
N ALA A 453 8.71 16.72 15.08
CA ALA A 453 7.34 16.87 14.61
C ALA A 453 6.50 15.61 14.87
N GLY A 454 7.06 14.42 14.63
CA GLY A 454 6.39 13.15 14.93
C GLY A 454 6.04 13.01 16.42
N PHE A 455 7.02 13.23 17.31
CA PHE A 455 6.78 13.16 18.76
C PHE A 455 5.80 14.21 19.26
N ARG A 456 5.77 15.41 18.65
CA ARG A 456 4.81 16.47 19.00
C ARG A 456 3.37 16.11 18.65
N GLN A 457 3.15 15.36 17.57
CA GLN A 457 1.81 14.96 17.13
C GLN A 457 1.28 13.73 17.88
N VAL A 458 2.16 12.93 18.48
CA VAL A 458 1.78 11.72 19.23
C VAL A 458 1.64 12.06 20.72
N PRO A 459 0.48 11.80 21.35
CA PRO A 459 0.34 11.94 22.80
C PRO A 459 1.41 11.15 23.54
N GLN A 460 1.99 11.71 24.60
CA GLN A 460 3.11 11.08 25.33
C GLN A 460 2.82 9.64 25.78
N ALA A 461 1.58 9.33 26.16
CA ALA A 461 1.15 7.98 26.53
C ALA A 461 1.31 6.94 25.40
N ARG A 462 1.42 7.39 24.14
CA ARG A 462 1.62 6.55 22.95
C ARG A 462 3.06 6.61 22.41
N TRP A 463 3.98 7.30 23.07
CA TRP A 463 5.38 7.35 22.63
C TRP A 463 6.03 5.98 22.59
N LYS A 464 5.70 5.08 23.52
CA LYS A 464 6.21 3.70 23.48
C LYS A 464 5.87 3.01 22.16
N GLU A 465 4.60 3.07 21.77
CA GLU A 465 4.12 2.48 20.51
C GLU A 465 4.71 3.17 19.28
N PHE A 466 4.83 4.51 19.31
CA PHE A 466 5.45 5.26 18.23
C PHE A 466 6.93 4.90 18.03
N VAL A 467 7.71 4.79 19.12
CA VAL A 467 9.11 4.35 19.07
C VAL A 467 9.22 2.91 18.61
N ARG A 468 8.28 2.03 18.99
CA ARG A 468 8.20 0.64 18.50
C ARG A 468 8.08 0.58 16.98
N VAL A 469 7.14 1.35 16.42
CA VAL A 469 6.92 1.44 14.96
C VAL A 469 8.12 2.08 14.26
N LEU A 470 8.69 3.14 14.83
CA LEU A 470 9.89 3.79 14.30
C LEU A 470 11.08 2.83 14.25
N SER A 471 11.33 2.09 15.33
CA SER A 471 12.39 1.07 15.41
C SER A 471 12.18 -0.05 14.38
N ALA A 472 10.95 -0.53 14.24
CA ALA A 472 10.61 -1.53 13.23
C ALA A 472 10.85 -1.02 11.80
N SER A 473 10.56 0.26 11.51
CA SER A 473 10.84 0.89 10.21
C SER A 473 12.33 0.96 9.87
N TRP A 474 13.21 0.88 10.88
CA TRP A 474 14.65 0.81 10.73
C TRP A 474 15.19 -0.62 10.59
N GLY A 475 14.30 -1.63 10.54
CA GLY A 475 14.69 -3.05 10.48
C GLY A 475 14.97 -3.67 11.85
N LEU A 476 14.54 -3.01 12.94
CA LEU A 476 14.77 -3.43 14.32
C LEU A 476 13.44 -3.57 15.07
N PRO A 477 12.61 -4.57 14.74
CA PRO A 477 11.35 -4.82 15.45
C PRO A 477 11.63 -5.43 16.83
N GLY A 478 10.86 -5.03 17.83
CA GLY A 478 10.94 -5.57 19.18
C GLY A 478 10.12 -4.74 20.16
N GLU A 479 10.07 -5.21 21.40
CA GLU A 479 9.58 -4.41 22.52
C GLU A 479 10.58 -3.30 22.83
N VAL A 480 10.04 -2.13 23.16
CA VAL A 480 10.84 -0.96 23.55
C VAL A 480 10.53 -0.53 24.98
N ASP A 481 11.57 -0.19 25.72
CA ASP A 481 11.51 0.32 27.09
C ASP A 481 12.63 1.34 27.35
N ASP A 482 12.70 1.91 28.56
CA ASP A 482 13.65 2.96 28.96
C ASP A 482 13.81 4.11 27.93
N ILE A 483 12.68 4.61 27.42
CA ILE A 483 12.67 5.68 26.42
C ILE A 483 13.09 7.00 27.09
N GLN A 484 14.27 7.47 26.72
CA GLN A 484 14.86 8.74 27.11
C GLN A 484 14.84 9.68 25.91
N LEU A 485 14.03 10.73 26.01
CA LEU A 485 13.85 11.73 24.95
C LEU A 485 14.17 13.11 25.54
N ASP A 486 15.14 13.81 24.94
CA ASP A 486 15.40 15.21 25.30
C ASP A 486 14.18 16.08 24.89
N PRO A 487 13.91 17.20 25.61
CA PRO A 487 12.77 18.06 25.30
C PRO A 487 12.69 18.43 23.81
N ILE A 488 11.59 18.04 23.16
CA ILE A 488 11.43 18.19 21.72
C ILE A 488 11.32 19.66 21.30
N GLU A 489 11.00 20.55 22.24
CA GLU A 489 10.97 22.00 22.08
C GLU A 489 12.35 22.65 22.27
N ASP A 490 13.36 21.98 22.85
CA ASP A 490 14.71 22.54 22.94
C ASP A 490 15.45 22.38 21.59
N THR A 491 15.10 23.27 20.66
CA THR A 491 15.67 23.31 19.31
C THR A 491 17.06 23.98 19.25
N ALA A 492 17.60 24.40 20.41
CA ALA A 492 18.96 24.91 20.53
C ALA A 492 20.01 23.80 20.47
N LYS A 493 19.61 22.59 20.87
CA LYS A 493 20.47 21.41 20.97
C LYS A 493 20.05 20.38 19.92
N PRO A 494 20.94 19.45 19.56
CA PRO A 494 20.55 18.26 18.80
C PRO A 494 19.40 17.52 19.49
N PHE A 495 18.50 16.96 18.69
CA PHE A 495 17.51 15.99 19.14
C PHE A 495 18.23 14.72 19.60
N ARG A 496 17.86 14.17 20.75
CA ARG A 496 18.41 12.92 21.27
C ARG A 496 17.28 12.00 21.71
N LEU A 497 17.26 10.80 21.13
CA LEU A 497 16.38 9.69 21.51
C LEU A 497 17.26 8.51 21.87
N LYS A 498 17.07 7.95 23.06
CA LYS A 498 17.70 6.72 23.51
C LYS A 498 16.64 5.78 24.05
N TYR A 499 16.74 4.49 23.73
CA TYR A 499 15.82 3.48 24.27
C TYR A 499 16.47 2.10 24.29
N HIS A 500 15.91 1.23 25.12
CA HIS A 500 16.21 -0.19 25.14
C HIS A 500 15.26 -0.93 24.19
N LEU A 501 15.81 -1.87 23.42
CA LEU A 501 15.12 -2.72 22.47
C LEU A 501 15.36 -4.19 22.86
N HIS A 502 14.26 -4.91 23.06
CA HIS A 502 14.29 -6.34 23.32
C HIS A 502 13.43 -7.09 22.31
N GLN A 503 13.99 -8.11 21.68
CA GLN A 503 13.27 -8.97 20.75
C GLN A 503 13.59 -10.43 21.07
N ASP A 504 12.64 -11.14 21.67
CA ASP A 504 12.82 -12.53 22.15
C ASP A 504 13.14 -13.52 21.02
N SER A 505 12.65 -13.25 19.81
CA SER A 505 12.76 -14.13 18.64
C SER A 505 13.24 -13.35 17.40
N TYR A 506 14.37 -12.63 17.51
CA TYR A 506 14.95 -11.92 16.37
C TYR A 506 15.43 -12.90 15.28
N PHE A 507 16.03 -14.00 15.71
CA PHE A 507 16.34 -15.15 14.86
C PHE A 507 15.61 -16.40 15.34
N ALA A 508 15.11 -17.20 14.40
CA ALA A 508 14.78 -18.59 14.67
C ALA A 508 16.08 -19.40 14.88
N VAL A 509 16.10 -20.35 15.79
CA VAL A 509 17.27 -21.22 16.03
C VAL A 509 16.80 -22.69 16.02
N PRO A 510 17.41 -23.57 15.20
CA PRO A 510 18.50 -23.29 14.27
C PRO A 510 18.04 -22.49 13.05
N SER A 511 19.00 -21.81 12.41
CA SER A 511 18.78 -21.08 11.17
C SER A 511 19.98 -21.25 10.24
N ALA A 512 19.72 -21.55 8.97
CA ALA A 512 20.74 -21.59 7.94
C ALA A 512 20.64 -20.34 7.06
N ASN A 513 21.72 -19.57 6.98
CA ASN A 513 21.83 -18.38 6.11
C ASN A 513 20.68 -17.37 6.26
N VAL A 514 20.36 -16.97 7.50
CA VAL A 514 19.41 -15.89 7.75
C VAL A 514 20.05 -14.53 7.52
N ASN A 515 19.36 -13.67 6.77
CA ASN A 515 19.81 -12.32 6.45
C ASN A 515 19.22 -11.32 7.46
N PHE A 516 20.02 -10.33 7.86
CA PHE A 516 19.56 -9.26 8.74
C PHE A 516 20.27 -7.93 8.44
N ARG A 517 19.67 -6.82 8.86
CA ARG A 517 20.14 -5.46 8.61
C ARG A 517 20.03 -4.61 9.87
N PRO A 518 21.12 -4.48 10.66
CA PRO A 518 21.10 -3.72 11.91
C PRO A 518 21.31 -2.21 11.70
N ILE A 519 21.64 -1.77 10.48
CA ILE A 519 21.84 -0.36 10.13
C ILE A 519 20.66 0.10 9.26
N PRO A 520 19.95 1.19 9.63
CA PRO A 520 18.87 1.72 8.81
C PRO A 520 19.38 2.28 7.46
N PRO A 521 18.51 2.35 6.44
CA PRO A 521 18.86 3.00 5.18
C PRO A 521 19.12 4.50 5.40
N LEU A 522 20.06 5.07 4.65
CA LEU A 522 20.44 6.49 4.76
C LEU A 522 19.47 7.43 4.00
N GLY A 523 18.77 6.87 3.01
CA GLY A 523 17.78 7.58 2.21
C GLY A 523 18.40 8.60 1.26
N VAL A 524 19.30 8.16 0.36
CA VAL A 524 19.89 9.03 -0.67
C VAL A 524 18.81 9.44 -1.70
N PRO A 525 18.50 10.75 -1.87
CA PRO A 525 17.38 11.21 -2.69
C PRO A 525 17.47 10.74 -4.14
N ALA A 526 16.32 10.34 -4.71
CA ALA A 526 16.23 10.04 -6.12
C ALA A 526 16.26 11.31 -6.98
N VAL A 527 16.95 11.27 -8.11
CA VAL A 527 16.81 12.32 -9.13
C VAL A 527 15.53 12.03 -9.90
N ARG A 528 14.48 12.81 -9.63
CA ARG A 528 13.17 12.71 -10.30
C ARG A 528 13.01 13.68 -11.48
N ALA A 529 14.02 14.50 -11.74
CA ALA A 529 13.96 15.50 -12.77
C ALA A 529 14.08 14.89 -14.17
N SER A 530 13.66 15.62 -15.20
CA SER A 530 13.75 15.16 -16.60
C SER A 530 15.16 15.01 -17.13
N THR A 531 15.45 13.91 -17.83
CA THR A 531 16.73 13.75 -18.57
C THR A 531 16.91 14.84 -19.64
N LYS A 532 15.82 15.52 -20.00
CA LYS A 532 15.79 16.65 -20.94
C LYS A 532 16.02 18.01 -20.26
N SER A 533 15.85 18.09 -18.93
CA SER A 533 16.04 19.34 -18.19
C SER A 533 17.52 19.72 -18.17
N LYS A 534 17.80 21.00 -18.44
CA LYS A 534 19.13 21.60 -18.35
C LYS A 534 19.39 22.27 -16.99
N GLU A 535 18.39 22.30 -16.12
CA GLU A 535 18.50 22.95 -14.81
C GLU A 535 19.27 22.07 -13.81
N PRO A 536 20.01 22.67 -12.85
CA PRO A 536 20.57 21.93 -11.73
C PRO A 536 19.50 21.13 -10.99
N PHE A 537 19.87 19.95 -10.47
CA PHE A 537 18.99 19.09 -9.70
C PHE A 537 19.48 18.98 -8.26
N SER A 538 18.53 18.86 -7.34
CA SER A 538 18.77 18.71 -5.91
C SER A 538 19.24 17.29 -5.57
N ILE A 539 20.25 17.19 -4.70
CA ILE A 539 20.78 15.93 -4.15
C ILE A 539 20.57 15.80 -2.62
N GLY A 540 19.84 16.74 -2.04
CA GLY A 540 19.51 16.77 -0.61
C GLY A 540 20.40 17.72 0.19
N PRO A 541 20.08 17.96 1.47
CA PRO A 541 20.80 18.92 2.30
C PRO A 541 22.25 18.48 2.57
N THR A 542 23.19 19.43 2.50
CA THR A 542 24.56 19.21 2.96
C THR A 542 24.60 18.80 4.42
N GLY A 543 25.43 17.82 4.77
CA GLY A 543 25.53 17.33 6.12
C GLY A 543 26.21 15.97 6.21
N GLU A 544 26.24 15.43 7.42
CA GLU A 544 26.86 14.15 7.72
C GLU A 544 25.87 13.18 8.36
N VAL A 545 25.92 11.93 7.95
CA VAL A 545 25.18 10.83 8.57
C VAL A 545 26.19 9.74 8.93
N ASN A 546 26.28 9.38 10.20
CA ASN A 546 27.18 8.36 10.71
C ASN A 546 26.41 7.34 11.56
N TYR A 547 26.31 6.12 11.07
CA TYR A 547 25.62 5.02 11.74
C TYR A 547 26.63 3.97 12.17
N ARG A 548 26.62 3.60 13.45
CA ARG A 548 27.50 2.57 14.02
C ARG A 548 26.69 1.50 14.74
N VAL A 549 27.17 0.27 14.63
CA VAL A 549 26.60 -0.89 15.31
C VAL A 549 27.71 -1.68 15.97
N ARG A 550 27.42 -2.19 17.17
CA ARG A 550 28.26 -3.12 17.91
C ARG A 550 27.36 -4.24 18.43
N LEU A 551 27.48 -5.43 17.85
CA LEU A 551 26.63 -6.58 18.16
C LEU A 551 27.50 -7.77 18.61
N GLN A 552 27.27 -8.26 19.82
CA GLN A 552 27.92 -9.45 20.33
C GLN A 552 27.13 -10.71 19.96
N PHE A 553 27.79 -11.70 19.39
CA PHE A 553 27.24 -13.00 19.01
C PHE A 553 27.85 -14.11 19.89
N PRO A 554 27.05 -15.10 20.32
CA PRO A 554 27.56 -16.26 21.03
C PRO A 554 28.22 -17.27 20.06
N PRO A 555 28.95 -18.28 20.59
CA PRO A 555 29.78 -19.17 19.79
C PRO A 555 29.03 -20.03 18.75
N ASN A 556 27.73 -20.23 18.91
CA ASN A 556 26.91 -21.00 17.99
C ASN A 556 26.53 -20.24 16.70
N TYR A 557 26.96 -18.98 16.56
CA TYR A 557 26.73 -18.16 15.37
C TYR A 557 27.95 -18.15 14.46
N THR A 558 27.71 -18.35 13.18
CA THR A 558 28.66 -18.06 12.12
C THR A 558 28.13 -16.88 11.32
N VAL A 559 28.68 -15.69 11.57
CA VAL A 559 28.28 -14.44 10.89
C VAL A 559 29.18 -14.18 9.68
N ARG A 560 28.59 -13.82 8.56
CA ARG A 560 29.29 -13.39 7.34
C ARG A 560 29.01 -11.92 7.11
N THR A 561 30.09 -11.16 6.95
CA THR A 561 30.04 -9.72 6.70
C THR A 561 30.02 -9.41 5.21
N PRO A 562 29.30 -8.36 4.79
CA PRO A 562 29.35 -7.88 3.42
C PRO A 562 30.69 -7.24 3.07
N LEU A 563 30.89 -6.89 1.80
CA LEU A 563 32.12 -6.26 1.33
C LEU A 563 32.17 -4.79 1.75
N VAL A 564 33.38 -4.31 2.06
CA VAL A 564 33.63 -2.88 2.30
C VAL A 564 33.38 -2.11 1.02
N VAL A 565 32.58 -1.04 1.11
CA VAL A 565 32.33 -0.11 0.01
C VAL A 565 32.84 1.27 0.41
N LYS A 566 33.61 1.89 -0.48
CA LYS A 566 34.04 3.29 -0.34
C LYS A 566 33.90 3.99 -1.67
N MET A 567 33.36 5.19 -1.63
CA MET A 567 33.22 6.02 -2.81
C MET A 567 33.31 7.49 -2.41
N ALA A 568 34.13 8.23 -3.15
CA ALA A 568 34.26 9.66 -2.99
C ALA A 568 33.98 10.36 -4.32
N ARG A 569 33.30 11.49 -4.22
CA ARG A 569 33.07 12.48 -5.26
C ARG A 569 33.31 13.87 -4.66
N ASP A 570 33.46 14.85 -5.54
CA ASP A 570 33.54 16.27 -5.18
C ASP A 570 32.31 16.73 -4.37
N TYR A 571 31.13 16.15 -4.65
CA TYR A 571 29.87 16.50 -3.99
C TYR A 571 29.47 15.61 -2.81
N GLY A 572 30.16 14.50 -2.55
CA GLY A 572 29.81 13.61 -1.46
C GLY A 572 30.73 12.42 -1.27
N GLU A 573 30.73 11.88 -0.06
CA GLU A 573 31.54 10.73 0.33
C GLU A 573 30.66 9.68 1.00
N TYR A 574 30.90 8.43 0.66
CA TYR A 574 30.19 7.28 1.19
C TYR A 574 31.19 6.20 1.60
N SER A 575 30.98 5.62 2.78
CA SER A 575 31.73 4.45 3.21
C SER A 575 30.89 3.53 4.07
N SER A 576 31.06 2.23 3.88
CA SER A 576 30.42 1.17 4.65
C SER A 576 31.45 0.08 4.94
N SER A 577 31.56 -0.31 6.20
CA SER A 577 32.50 -1.35 6.63
C SER A 577 31.98 -2.14 7.81
N TYR A 578 32.26 -3.43 7.81
CA TYR A 578 31.95 -4.36 8.89
C TYR A 578 33.19 -5.18 9.24
N SER A 579 33.39 -5.41 10.52
CA SER A 579 34.45 -6.28 11.03
C SER A 579 33.90 -7.20 12.12
N LEU A 580 34.27 -8.48 12.06
CA LEU A 580 33.90 -9.47 13.06
C LEU A 580 35.16 -9.95 13.79
N ASN A 581 35.25 -9.70 15.09
CA ASN A 581 36.39 -10.12 15.90
C ASN A 581 35.90 -10.76 17.21
N LYS A 582 36.30 -12.01 17.48
CA LYS A 582 35.92 -12.79 18.67
C LYS A 582 34.41 -12.76 18.98
N GLY A 583 33.58 -12.90 17.94
CA GLY A 583 32.12 -12.88 18.07
C GLY A 583 31.51 -11.47 18.23
N VAL A 584 32.29 -10.39 18.22
CA VAL A 584 31.77 -9.02 18.21
C VAL A 584 31.82 -8.47 16.79
N LEU A 585 30.65 -8.11 16.26
CA LEU A 585 30.51 -7.42 14.98
C LEU A 585 30.48 -5.92 15.23
N GLU A 586 31.42 -5.21 14.62
CA GLU A 586 31.42 -3.75 14.54
C GLU A 586 31.13 -3.34 13.11
N GLY A 587 30.14 -2.48 12.90
CA GLY A 587 29.77 -1.95 11.59
C GLY A 587 29.67 -0.44 11.62
N GLU A 588 30.10 0.21 10.56
CA GLU A 588 29.98 1.66 10.38
C GLU A 588 29.54 1.97 8.96
N ARG A 589 28.58 2.89 8.83
CA ARG A 589 28.14 3.44 7.55
C ARG A 589 28.08 4.96 7.65
N THR A 590 28.78 5.63 6.76
CA THR A 590 28.90 7.10 6.73
C THR A 590 28.51 7.64 5.36
N LEU A 591 27.74 8.73 5.35
CA LEU A 591 27.44 9.54 4.18
C LEU A 591 27.67 11.01 4.51
N THR A 592 28.56 11.65 3.76
CA THR A 592 28.75 13.10 3.78
C THR A 592 28.26 13.69 2.47
N VAL A 593 27.32 14.63 2.55
CA VAL A 593 26.83 15.41 1.39
C VAL A 593 27.45 16.80 1.47
N LYS A 594 28.21 17.19 0.44
CA LYS A 594 28.99 18.44 0.41
C LYS A 594 28.32 19.56 -0.38
N LEU A 595 27.43 19.22 -1.32
CA LEU A 595 26.67 20.17 -2.13
C LEU A 595 25.16 19.85 -2.06
N ASN A 596 24.31 20.87 -2.12
CA ASN A 596 22.85 20.68 -2.16
C ASN A 596 22.34 20.31 -3.56
N GLU A 597 23.01 20.79 -4.61
CA GLU A 597 22.59 20.67 -6.00
C GLU A 597 23.77 20.33 -6.91
N LEU A 598 23.47 19.67 -8.03
CA LEU A 598 24.43 19.36 -9.09
C LEU A 598 23.93 19.87 -10.45
N PRO A 599 24.82 20.27 -11.38
CA PRO A 599 24.45 20.57 -12.75
C PRO A 599 23.78 19.37 -13.44
N ALA A 600 22.80 19.61 -14.32
CA ALA A 600 22.10 18.57 -15.09
C ALA A 600 23.03 17.55 -15.75
N SER A 601 24.19 18.00 -16.25
CA SER A 601 25.20 17.15 -16.91
C SER A 601 25.81 16.08 -16.01
N ARG A 602 25.74 16.22 -14.67
CA ARG A 602 26.30 15.28 -13.69
C ARG A 602 25.29 14.23 -13.23
N ARG A 603 24.11 14.15 -13.85
CA ARG A 603 23.06 13.24 -13.38
C ARG A 603 23.45 11.77 -13.43
N ALA A 604 24.00 11.30 -14.55
CA ALA A 604 24.45 9.91 -14.66
C ALA A 604 25.53 9.55 -13.63
N ASP A 605 26.41 10.49 -13.29
CA ASP A 605 27.42 10.32 -12.24
C ASP A 605 26.78 10.23 -10.84
N TYR A 606 25.79 11.07 -10.54
CA TYR A 606 25.04 10.99 -9.29
C TYR A 606 24.15 9.74 -9.19
N ASP A 607 23.52 9.30 -10.26
CA ASP A 607 22.78 8.03 -10.29
C ASP A 607 23.72 6.85 -10.10
N SER A 608 24.94 6.91 -10.66
CA SER A 608 26.00 5.92 -10.35
C SER A 608 26.34 5.93 -8.85
N PHE A 609 26.52 7.11 -8.25
CA PHE A 609 26.74 7.23 -6.80
C PHE A 609 25.60 6.59 -6.00
N ARG A 610 24.35 6.91 -6.34
CA ARG A 610 23.17 6.34 -5.69
C ARG A 610 23.05 4.83 -5.85
N ASN A 611 23.36 4.31 -7.03
CA ASN A 611 23.32 2.88 -7.29
C ASN A 611 24.35 2.16 -6.43
N VAL A 612 25.56 2.72 -6.26
CA VAL A 612 26.56 2.16 -5.32
C VAL A 612 26.04 2.18 -3.88
N THR A 613 25.46 3.28 -3.41
CA THR A 613 24.92 3.34 -2.04
C THR A 613 23.76 2.36 -1.84
N ARG A 614 22.86 2.22 -2.83
CA ARG A 614 21.73 1.27 -2.79
C ARG A 614 22.20 -0.17 -2.84
N SER A 615 23.12 -0.49 -3.75
CA SER A 615 23.71 -1.82 -3.82
C SER A 615 24.43 -2.20 -2.52
N ASP A 616 25.07 -1.24 -1.84
CA ASP A 616 25.63 -1.49 -0.49
C ASP A 616 24.54 -1.67 0.58
N GLU A 617 23.47 -0.88 0.55
CA GLU A 617 22.31 -1.05 1.45
C GLU A 617 21.60 -2.41 1.24
N ASP A 618 21.62 -2.93 0.00
CA ASP A 618 21.09 -4.24 -0.37
C ASP A 618 22.01 -5.38 0.07
N GLN A 619 23.31 -5.12 0.30
CA GLN A 619 24.19 -6.12 0.91
C GLN A 619 23.65 -6.48 2.31
N VAL A 620 23.53 -7.78 2.56
CA VAL A 620 23.00 -8.31 3.82
C VAL A 620 24.11 -8.92 4.66
N LEU A 621 24.07 -8.67 5.97
CA LEU A 621 24.73 -9.55 6.92
C LEU A 621 23.97 -10.87 6.91
N SER A 622 24.69 -11.98 6.91
CA SER A 622 24.07 -13.30 7.06
C SER A 622 24.63 -14.04 8.26
N ALA A 623 23.80 -14.83 8.91
CA ALA A 623 24.21 -15.71 10.00
C ALA A 623 23.73 -17.13 9.74
N SER A 624 24.58 -18.10 10.08
CA SER A 624 24.15 -19.47 10.33
C SER A 624 24.21 -19.70 11.83
N ILE A 625 23.11 -20.17 12.41
CA ILE A 625 22.93 -20.31 13.84
C ILE A 625 22.70 -21.78 14.11
N LEU A 626 23.72 -22.40 14.70
CA LEU A 626 23.62 -23.76 15.17
C LEU A 626 22.84 -23.79 16.49
N PRO A 627 22.19 -24.92 16.82
CA PRO A 627 21.76 -25.14 18.19
C PRO A 627 22.98 -25.00 19.13
N PRO A 628 22.82 -24.46 20.35
CA PRO A 628 23.89 -24.37 21.33
C PRO A 628 24.62 -25.73 21.47
N SER A 629 25.95 -25.73 21.47
CA SER A 629 26.76 -26.95 21.48
C SER A 629 26.57 -27.72 22.78
N GLY A 630 25.94 -28.90 22.71
CA GLY A 630 25.78 -29.79 23.87
C GLY A 630 24.54 -30.69 23.90
N GLN A 631 23.64 -30.67 22.91
CA GLN A 631 22.44 -31.53 22.93
C GLN A 631 22.13 -32.17 21.58
N GLY A 632 23.09 -32.96 21.08
CA GLY A 632 22.80 -34.04 20.15
C GLY A 632 22.91 -35.35 20.94
N GLN A 633 21.76 -35.97 21.23
CA GLN A 633 21.62 -37.26 21.94
C GLN A 633 21.92 -37.16 23.46
N THR A 634 20.96 -37.59 24.28
CA THR A 634 20.94 -37.59 25.76
C THR A 634 20.73 -36.24 26.47
N ALA A 635 19.51 -35.70 26.41
CA ALA A 635 19.04 -34.71 27.41
C ALA A 635 17.51 -34.71 27.55
N SER A 636 16.90 -35.86 27.80
CA SER A 636 15.60 -35.94 28.47
C SER A 636 15.75 -35.81 30.00
N ALA A 637 16.65 -34.93 30.46
CA ALA A 637 16.91 -34.75 31.87
C ALA A 637 17.33 -33.30 32.17
N LYS A 638 16.37 -32.57 32.75
CA LYS A 638 16.54 -31.41 33.65
C LYS A 638 17.18 -30.14 33.09
N LEU A 639 16.40 -29.38 32.32
CA LEU A 639 16.45 -27.91 32.41
C LEU A 639 15.75 -27.50 33.72
N GLU A 640 16.43 -27.52 34.87
CA GLU A 640 15.83 -26.98 36.11
C GLU A 640 15.66 -25.46 35.94
N GLY A 641 14.41 -25.01 36.01
CA GLY A 641 13.98 -23.63 35.87
C GLY A 641 12.59 -23.49 36.48
N THR A 642 12.21 -22.27 36.85
CA THR A 642 10.87 -22.00 37.39
C THR A 642 9.79 -22.30 36.34
N PRO A 643 8.53 -22.56 36.74
CA PRO A 643 7.43 -22.78 35.79
C PRO A 643 7.32 -21.68 34.73
N ALA A 644 7.60 -20.42 35.08
CA ALA A 644 7.58 -19.28 34.16
C ALA A 644 8.71 -19.32 33.11
N GLU A 645 9.92 -19.71 33.50
CA GLU A 645 11.06 -19.83 32.56
C GLU A 645 10.85 -21.00 31.60
N LEU A 646 10.33 -22.12 32.11
CA LEU A 646 9.96 -23.27 31.28
C LEU A 646 8.80 -22.95 30.33
N HIS A 647 7.82 -22.17 30.78
CA HIS A 647 6.69 -21.72 29.97
C HIS A 647 7.16 -20.81 28.83
N LYS A 648 8.00 -19.81 29.14
CA LYS A 648 8.58 -18.93 28.11
C LYS A 648 9.41 -19.72 27.08
N ALA A 649 10.22 -20.66 27.52
CA ALA A 649 10.99 -21.53 26.61
C ALA A 649 10.08 -22.43 25.77
N GLY A 650 9.02 -22.98 26.36
CA GLY A 650 8.02 -23.79 25.67
C GLY A 650 7.25 -23.02 24.60
N VAL A 651 6.80 -21.80 24.90
CA VAL A 651 6.15 -20.89 23.93
C VAL A 651 7.11 -20.51 22.81
N LYS A 652 8.39 -20.31 23.12
CA LYS A 652 9.40 -20.06 22.08
C LYS A 652 9.58 -21.25 21.14
N SER A 653 9.63 -22.47 21.68
CA SER A 653 9.67 -23.69 20.87
C SER A 653 8.40 -23.88 20.03
N LEU A 654 7.24 -23.47 20.55
CA LEU A 654 5.98 -23.44 19.78
C LEU A 654 6.08 -22.51 18.57
N GLN A 655 6.58 -21.29 18.77
CA GLN A 655 6.75 -20.30 17.69
C GLN A 655 7.75 -20.79 16.64
N SER A 656 8.82 -21.49 17.04
CA SER A 656 9.78 -22.09 16.13
C SER A 656 9.30 -23.42 15.52
N LYS A 657 8.06 -23.84 15.80
CA LYS A 657 7.44 -25.11 15.36
C LYS A 657 8.23 -26.36 15.78
N ASP A 658 9.04 -26.25 16.83
CA ASP A 658 9.67 -27.39 17.49
C ASP A 658 8.70 -27.95 18.53
N TYR A 659 7.65 -28.60 18.02
CA TYR A 659 6.57 -29.12 18.85
C TYR A 659 7.05 -30.17 19.84
N ARG A 660 8.12 -30.90 19.54
CA ARG A 660 8.68 -31.90 20.45
C ARG A 660 9.26 -31.25 21.69
N THR A 661 10.10 -30.23 21.51
CA THR A 661 10.70 -29.49 22.63
C THR A 661 9.64 -28.68 23.37
N ALA A 662 8.70 -28.07 22.64
CA ALA A 662 7.55 -27.38 23.23
C ALA A 662 6.75 -28.30 24.15
N ILE A 663 6.39 -29.51 23.70
CA ILE A 663 5.66 -30.49 24.51
C ILE A 663 6.45 -30.86 25.77
N ASP A 664 7.74 -31.14 25.66
CA ASP A 664 8.56 -31.50 26.84
C ASP A 664 8.59 -30.37 27.88
N LEU A 665 8.85 -29.15 27.45
CA LEU A 665 8.94 -27.99 28.32
C LEU A 665 7.59 -27.66 28.96
N LEU A 666 6.52 -27.60 28.17
CA LEU A 666 5.18 -27.22 28.64
C LEU A 666 4.53 -28.32 29.49
N LYS A 667 4.85 -29.60 29.27
CA LYS A 667 4.49 -30.68 30.21
C LYS A 667 5.07 -30.41 31.59
N ARG A 668 6.34 -30.06 31.64
CA ARG A 668 7.04 -29.83 32.91
C ARG A 668 6.53 -28.58 33.63
N VAL A 669 6.08 -27.57 32.87
CA VAL A 669 5.37 -26.40 33.42
C VAL A 669 4.12 -26.84 34.18
N VAL A 670 3.24 -27.62 33.53
CA VAL A 670 1.97 -28.03 34.14
C VAL A 670 2.13 -29.12 35.20
N GLU A 671 3.24 -29.86 35.20
CA GLU A 671 3.62 -30.78 36.28
C GLU A 671 4.13 -30.05 37.53
N GLN A 672 4.83 -28.92 37.36
CA GLN A 672 5.32 -28.11 38.48
C GLN A 672 4.26 -27.17 39.05
N ASP A 673 3.43 -26.59 38.19
CA ASP A 673 2.29 -25.77 38.57
C ASP A 673 1.09 -26.11 37.68
N SER A 674 0.28 -27.06 38.16
CA SER A 674 -0.92 -27.50 37.47
C SER A 674 -2.03 -26.43 37.43
N SER A 675 -1.88 -25.32 38.18
CA SER A 675 -2.84 -24.21 38.22
C SER A 675 -2.49 -23.09 37.24
N LEU A 676 -1.32 -23.13 36.60
CA LEU A 676 -0.93 -22.16 35.58
C LEU A 676 -1.76 -22.37 34.31
N LYS A 677 -2.77 -21.51 34.15
CA LYS A 677 -3.74 -21.52 33.03
C LYS A 677 -3.05 -21.55 31.66
N GLU A 678 -2.23 -20.55 31.36
CA GLU A 678 -1.55 -20.43 30.06
C GLU A 678 -0.69 -21.66 29.70
N GLY A 679 -0.14 -22.36 30.70
CA GLY A 679 0.64 -23.57 30.49
C GLY A 679 -0.14 -24.71 29.84
N TRP A 680 -1.42 -24.91 30.20
CA TRP A 680 -2.26 -25.94 29.61
C TRP A 680 -2.74 -25.59 28.20
N TYR A 681 -3.03 -24.31 27.93
CA TYR A 681 -3.40 -23.86 26.60
C TYR A 681 -2.25 -24.06 25.61
N ASP A 682 -1.06 -23.57 25.94
CA ASP A 682 0.12 -23.70 25.10
C ASP A 682 0.54 -25.17 24.94
N LEU A 683 0.42 -25.98 25.98
CA LEU A 683 0.66 -27.43 25.86
C LEU A 683 -0.33 -28.07 24.87
N GLY A 684 -1.60 -27.66 24.90
CA GLY A 684 -2.61 -28.07 23.94
C GLY A 684 -2.25 -27.66 22.51
N LEU A 685 -1.78 -26.42 22.30
CA LEU A 685 -1.27 -25.95 21.01
C LEU A 685 -0.07 -26.77 20.54
N ALA A 686 0.82 -27.17 21.45
CA ALA A 686 2.02 -27.95 21.13
C ALA A 686 1.67 -29.36 20.69
N TYR A 687 0.72 -29.99 21.38
CA TYR A 687 0.18 -31.28 20.97
C TYR A 687 -0.58 -31.20 19.64
N ALA A 688 -1.41 -30.17 19.45
CA ALA A 688 -2.14 -29.95 18.21
C ALA A 688 -1.17 -29.78 17.03
N GLY A 689 -0.14 -28.95 17.17
CA GLY A 689 0.92 -28.79 16.16
C GLY A 689 1.72 -30.07 15.88
N ALA A 690 1.83 -30.97 16.86
CA ALA A 690 2.45 -32.28 16.69
C ALA A 690 1.50 -33.37 16.13
N ASN A 691 0.24 -33.03 15.82
CA ASN A 691 -0.85 -33.95 15.46
C ASN A 691 -1.16 -35.01 16.55
N ASN A 692 -0.87 -34.69 17.82
CA ASN A 692 -1.25 -35.52 18.97
C ASN A 692 -2.64 -35.11 19.46
N HIS A 693 -3.67 -35.42 18.68
CA HIS A 693 -5.03 -34.91 18.89
C HIS A 693 -5.64 -35.29 20.25
N ALA A 694 -5.40 -36.51 20.73
CA ALA A 694 -5.95 -36.98 21.99
C ALA A 694 -5.39 -36.18 23.19
N GLU A 695 -4.08 -35.94 23.20
CA GLU A 695 -3.40 -35.15 24.21
C GLU A 695 -3.76 -33.66 24.11
N ALA A 696 -3.92 -33.13 22.90
CA ALA A 696 -4.36 -31.76 22.66
C ALA A 696 -5.77 -31.52 23.24
N ILE A 697 -6.72 -32.42 22.95
CA ILE A 697 -8.09 -32.40 23.51
C ILE A 697 -8.05 -32.40 25.04
N SER A 698 -7.22 -33.26 25.63
CA SER A 698 -7.07 -33.34 27.09
C SER A 698 -6.54 -32.03 27.69
N ALA A 699 -5.49 -31.46 27.09
CA ALA A 699 -4.90 -30.21 27.55
C ALA A 699 -5.86 -29.01 27.42
N PHE A 700 -6.58 -28.88 26.29
CA PHE A 700 -7.58 -27.83 26.12
C PHE A 700 -8.76 -27.97 27.07
N ARG A 701 -9.25 -29.19 27.33
CA ARG A 701 -10.29 -29.44 28.35
C ARG A 701 -9.79 -29.01 29.73
N LYS A 702 -8.52 -29.27 30.05
CA LYS A 702 -7.94 -28.81 31.33
C LYS A 702 -7.82 -27.29 31.40
N GLN A 703 -7.47 -26.64 30.30
CA GLN A 703 -7.48 -25.18 30.21
C GLN A 703 -8.88 -24.61 30.46
N ILE A 704 -9.93 -25.20 29.86
CA ILE A 704 -11.32 -24.76 30.04
C ILE A 704 -11.80 -25.00 31.49
N GLU A 705 -11.34 -26.05 32.16
CA GLU A 705 -11.62 -26.28 33.58
C GLU A 705 -11.03 -25.17 34.47
N LEU A 706 -9.82 -24.69 34.15
CA LEU A 706 -9.11 -23.66 34.91
C LEU A 706 -9.54 -22.22 34.53
N ASP A 707 -9.90 -22.01 33.26
CA ASP A 707 -10.42 -20.76 32.73
C ASP A 707 -11.56 -21.00 31.73
N PRO A 708 -12.81 -21.11 32.23
CA PRO A 708 -13.98 -21.33 31.38
C PRO A 708 -14.22 -20.23 30.33
N ASN A 709 -13.67 -19.02 30.54
CA ASN A 709 -13.86 -17.86 29.67
C ASN A 709 -12.65 -17.60 28.74
N HIS A 710 -11.74 -18.56 28.59
CA HIS A 710 -10.60 -18.41 27.71
C HIS A 710 -11.04 -18.19 26.26
N LYS A 711 -10.56 -17.10 25.65
CA LYS A 711 -11.07 -16.59 24.36
C LYS A 711 -10.84 -17.48 23.15
N SER A 712 -10.04 -18.54 23.25
CA SER A 712 -9.71 -19.39 22.09
C SER A 712 -9.75 -20.89 22.39
N ALA A 713 -9.80 -21.29 23.68
CA ALA A 713 -9.60 -22.69 24.05
C ALA A 713 -10.75 -23.59 23.57
N ASN A 714 -11.98 -23.10 23.63
CA ASN A 714 -13.15 -23.82 23.12
C ASN A 714 -13.10 -23.95 21.58
N GLY A 715 -12.66 -22.91 20.87
CA GLY A 715 -12.49 -22.96 19.40
C GLY A 715 -11.40 -23.95 18.97
N ASP A 716 -10.26 -23.94 19.65
CA ASP A 716 -9.15 -24.87 19.37
C ASP A 716 -9.50 -26.32 19.74
N LEU A 717 -10.19 -26.53 20.87
CA LEU A 717 -10.74 -27.83 21.24
C LEU A 717 -11.70 -28.36 20.16
N ALA A 718 -12.59 -27.50 19.65
CA ALA A 718 -13.54 -27.88 18.61
C ALA A 718 -12.85 -28.34 17.32
N MET A 719 -11.76 -27.67 16.93
CA MET A 719 -10.94 -28.07 15.78
C MET A 719 -10.33 -29.47 15.97
N GLU A 720 -9.74 -29.76 17.14
CA GLU A 720 -9.15 -31.07 17.43
C GLU A 720 -10.19 -32.18 17.51
N LEU A 721 -11.36 -31.89 18.09
CA LEU A 721 -12.50 -32.82 18.12
C LEU A 721 -13.00 -33.13 16.70
N GLN A 722 -13.09 -32.11 15.84
CA GLN A 722 -13.49 -32.28 14.44
C GLN A 722 -12.47 -33.15 13.68
N GLN A 723 -11.17 -32.91 13.86
CA GLN A 723 -10.11 -33.72 13.24
C GLN A 723 -10.13 -35.18 13.75
N SER A 724 -10.53 -35.38 15.01
CA SER A 724 -10.71 -36.70 15.63
C SER A 724 -12.05 -37.38 15.32
N GLY A 725 -12.90 -36.78 14.46
CA GLY A 725 -14.20 -37.33 14.06
C GLY A 725 -15.34 -37.17 15.07
N GLN A 726 -15.14 -36.40 16.15
CA GLN A 726 -16.12 -36.16 17.22
C GLN A 726 -16.98 -34.92 16.91
N ALA A 727 -17.79 -35.01 15.85
CA ALA A 727 -18.47 -33.85 15.26
C ALA A 727 -19.47 -33.13 16.19
N GLU A 728 -20.25 -33.84 17.01
CA GLU A 728 -21.23 -33.21 17.91
C GLU A 728 -20.57 -32.47 19.08
N GLU A 729 -19.49 -33.03 19.62
CA GLU A 729 -18.70 -32.35 20.67
C GLU A 729 -17.99 -31.11 20.11
N ALA A 730 -17.51 -31.18 18.87
CA ALA A 730 -16.95 -30.01 18.19
C ALA A 730 -17.98 -28.88 18.02
N ILE A 731 -19.23 -29.20 17.67
CA ILE A 731 -20.32 -28.21 17.59
C ILE A 731 -20.56 -27.55 18.96
N ALA A 732 -20.63 -28.35 20.03
CA ALA A 732 -20.82 -27.83 21.38
C ALA A 732 -19.68 -26.88 21.79
N ALA A 733 -18.43 -27.27 21.50
CA ALA A 733 -17.25 -26.45 21.79
C ALA A 733 -17.22 -25.16 20.95
N TYR A 734 -17.55 -25.19 19.65
CA TYR A 734 -17.67 -23.96 18.85
C TYR A 734 -18.78 -23.03 19.37
N ARG A 735 -19.93 -23.57 19.81
CA ARG A 735 -21.00 -22.76 20.41
C ARG A 735 -20.55 -22.12 21.73
N ALA A 736 -19.88 -22.87 22.60
CA ALA A 736 -19.30 -22.33 23.83
C ALA A 736 -18.27 -21.22 23.55
N GLN A 737 -17.46 -21.39 22.50
CA GLN A 737 -16.54 -20.34 22.03
C GLN A 737 -17.27 -19.06 21.60
N LEU A 738 -18.39 -19.20 20.90
CA LEU A 738 -19.20 -18.08 20.42
C LEU A 738 -20.02 -17.40 21.54
N GLU A 739 -20.30 -18.10 22.64
CA GLU A 739 -20.85 -17.47 23.85
C GLU A 739 -19.84 -16.50 24.51
N ILE A 740 -18.55 -16.82 24.43
CA ILE A 740 -17.46 -15.98 24.98
C ILE A 740 -17.08 -14.86 24.01
N VAL A 741 -16.97 -15.18 22.71
CA VAL A 741 -16.59 -14.23 21.65
C VAL A 741 -17.61 -14.28 20.50
N PRO A 742 -18.74 -13.55 20.60
CA PRO A 742 -19.86 -13.64 19.66
C PRO A 742 -19.59 -13.16 18.24
N PHE A 743 -18.44 -12.53 17.99
CA PHE A 743 -18.06 -11.99 16.67
C PHE A 743 -16.78 -12.64 16.14
N GLN A 744 -16.41 -13.83 16.64
CA GLN A 744 -15.26 -14.57 16.15
C GLN A 744 -15.57 -15.22 14.79
N LYS A 745 -15.21 -14.54 13.69
CA LYS A 745 -15.49 -14.98 12.31
C LYS A 745 -15.08 -16.43 12.04
N SER A 746 -13.87 -16.84 12.45
CA SER A 746 -13.35 -18.19 12.21
C SER A 746 -14.18 -19.27 12.91
N ALA A 747 -14.75 -18.98 14.08
CA ALA A 747 -15.61 -19.91 14.80
C ALA A 747 -16.98 -20.07 14.11
N HIS A 748 -17.60 -18.96 13.69
CA HIS A 748 -18.83 -19.00 12.88
C HIS A 748 -18.63 -19.76 11.55
N LYS A 749 -17.53 -19.48 10.85
CA LYS A 749 -17.15 -20.16 9.61
C LYS A 749 -17.00 -21.66 9.83
N ASN A 750 -16.15 -22.08 10.76
CA ASN A 750 -15.84 -23.49 11.00
C ASN A 750 -17.08 -24.26 11.48
N LEU A 751 -17.88 -23.66 12.37
CA LEU A 751 -19.15 -24.23 12.82
C LEU A 751 -20.13 -24.36 11.67
N GLY A 752 -20.32 -23.31 10.88
CA GLY A 752 -21.20 -23.31 9.72
C GLY A 752 -20.82 -24.35 8.67
N MET A 753 -19.52 -24.50 8.40
CA MET A 753 -18.99 -25.54 7.51
C MET A 753 -19.20 -26.95 8.08
N LEU A 754 -18.97 -27.17 9.38
CA LEU A 754 -19.20 -28.46 10.02
C LEU A 754 -20.70 -28.84 9.99
N LEU A 755 -21.58 -27.90 10.29
CA LEU A 755 -23.03 -28.07 10.18
C LEU A 755 -23.45 -28.37 8.74
N ALA A 756 -22.86 -27.68 7.77
CA ALA A 756 -23.07 -27.92 6.35
C ALA A 756 -22.65 -29.34 5.95
N GLN A 757 -21.52 -29.84 6.46
CA GLN A 757 -21.05 -31.22 6.22
C GLN A 757 -22.00 -32.27 6.80
N LEU A 758 -22.59 -32.00 7.98
CA LEU A 758 -23.58 -32.88 8.61
C LEU A 758 -24.99 -32.78 8.01
N GLY A 759 -25.19 -31.93 6.99
CA GLY A 759 -26.49 -31.71 6.36
C GLY A 759 -27.46 -30.85 7.18
N ARG A 760 -27.00 -30.22 8.28
CA ARG A 760 -27.77 -29.27 9.09
C ARG A 760 -27.80 -27.89 8.43
N ASN A 761 -28.41 -27.83 7.24
CA ASN A 761 -28.29 -26.68 6.33
C ASN A 761 -28.87 -25.37 6.88
N ALA A 762 -29.96 -25.43 7.66
CA ALA A 762 -30.58 -24.23 8.23
C ALA A 762 -29.67 -23.55 9.27
N ASP A 763 -29.08 -24.33 10.17
CA ASP A 763 -28.12 -23.83 11.16
C ASP A 763 -26.83 -23.37 10.46
N ALA A 764 -26.35 -24.14 9.48
CA ALA A 764 -25.19 -23.79 8.68
C ALA A 764 -25.36 -22.45 7.98
N ARG A 765 -26.55 -22.16 7.43
CA ARG A 765 -26.87 -20.88 6.80
C ARG A 765 -26.66 -19.73 7.78
N THR A 766 -27.23 -19.83 8.98
CA THR A 766 -27.15 -18.77 10.00
C THR A 766 -25.69 -18.46 10.37
N GLU A 767 -24.90 -19.49 10.62
CA GLU A 767 -23.50 -19.32 11.01
C GLU A 767 -22.64 -18.78 9.87
N LEU A 768 -22.86 -19.26 8.63
CA LEU A 768 -22.12 -18.79 7.46
C LEU A 768 -22.54 -17.38 7.01
N GLU A 769 -23.82 -16.99 7.14
CA GLU A 769 -24.28 -15.61 6.92
C GLU A 769 -23.63 -14.67 7.95
N THR A 770 -23.54 -15.10 9.20
CA THR A 770 -22.86 -14.34 10.25
C THR A 770 -21.37 -14.20 9.94
N ALA A 771 -20.69 -15.30 9.59
CA ALA A 771 -19.29 -15.27 9.17
C ALA A 771 -19.05 -14.36 7.95
N ALA A 772 -19.94 -14.39 6.96
CA ALA A 772 -19.86 -13.54 5.75
C ALA A 772 -20.10 -12.05 6.06
N SER A 773 -20.84 -11.72 7.13
CA SER A 773 -21.10 -10.35 7.55
C SER A 773 -19.91 -9.70 8.29
N ILE A 774 -18.93 -10.50 8.73
CA ILE A 774 -17.75 -10.04 9.49
C ILE A 774 -16.55 -9.90 8.53
N PRO A 775 -16.05 -8.67 8.26
CA PRO A 775 -14.88 -8.43 7.42
C PRO A 775 -13.59 -9.04 7.99
N PRO A 776 -12.53 -9.30 7.18
CA PRO A 776 -12.44 -9.09 5.73
C PRO A 776 -13.31 -10.08 4.97
N ASP A 777 -13.37 -10.01 3.66
CA ASP A 777 -14.09 -11.00 2.86
C ASP A 777 -13.38 -12.37 2.88
N ASP A 778 -14.13 -13.48 2.74
CA ASP A 778 -13.54 -14.84 2.69
C ASP A 778 -14.18 -15.67 1.56
N PRO A 779 -13.42 -15.96 0.49
CA PRO A 779 -13.88 -16.77 -0.64
C PRO A 779 -14.41 -18.16 -0.24
N GLU A 780 -13.86 -18.78 0.81
CA GLU A 780 -14.30 -20.10 1.26
C GLU A 780 -15.67 -20.05 1.95
N THR A 781 -15.90 -19.04 2.79
CA THR A 781 -17.20 -18.79 3.41
C THR A 781 -18.26 -18.56 2.34
N ARG A 782 -17.96 -17.78 1.29
CA ARG A 782 -18.88 -17.56 0.15
C ARG A 782 -19.23 -18.85 -0.57
N LEU A 783 -18.25 -19.71 -0.88
CA LEU A 783 -18.49 -20.98 -1.57
C LEU A 783 -19.37 -21.90 -0.72
N SER A 784 -19.05 -22.01 0.58
CA SER A 784 -19.79 -22.85 1.52
C SER A 784 -21.23 -22.36 1.71
N LEU A 785 -21.42 -21.03 1.81
CA LEU A 785 -22.73 -20.41 1.93
C LEU A 785 -23.56 -20.60 0.65
N ALA A 786 -22.94 -20.46 -0.52
CA ALA A 786 -23.61 -20.71 -1.80
C ALA A 786 -24.08 -22.17 -1.90
N GLN A 787 -23.27 -23.14 -1.47
CA GLN A 787 -23.66 -24.56 -1.41
C GLN A 787 -24.81 -24.82 -0.44
N VAL A 788 -24.85 -24.13 0.70
CA VAL A 788 -25.95 -24.22 1.65
C VAL A 788 -27.23 -23.61 1.07
N TYR A 789 -27.15 -22.43 0.45
CA TYR A 789 -28.29 -21.81 -0.22
C TYR A 789 -28.87 -22.69 -1.33
N THR A 790 -28.04 -23.30 -2.17
CA THR A 790 -28.51 -24.26 -3.19
C THR A 790 -29.26 -25.43 -2.56
N ARG A 791 -28.73 -26.03 -1.47
CA ARG A 791 -29.39 -27.14 -0.76
C ARG A 791 -30.70 -26.75 -0.07
N LEU A 792 -30.86 -25.47 0.29
CA LEU A 792 -32.09 -24.91 0.85
C LEU A 792 -33.06 -24.41 -0.23
N GLY A 793 -32.70 -24.46 -1.51
CA GLY A 793 -33.51 -23.94 -2.61
C GLY A 793 -33.46 -22.41 -2.76
N GLU A 794 -32.58 -21.72 -2.04
CA GLU A 794 -32.35 -20.26 -2.09
C GLU A 794 -31.47 -19.88 -3.29
N ASN A 795 -31.87 -20.31 -4.49
CA ASN A 795 -31.04 -20.28 -5.70
C ASN A 795 -30.54 -18.89 -6.08
N ALA A 796 -31.35 -17.83 -5.90
CA ALA A 796 -30.95 -16.47 -6.25
C ALA A 796 -29.72 -16.00 -5.45
N LYS A 797 -29.69 -16.28 -4.14
CA LYS A 797 -28.56 -15.92 -3.28
C LYS A 797 -27.32 -16.76 -3.59
N ALA A 798 -27.52 -18.05 -3.88
CA ALA A 798 -26.43 -18.93 -4.31
C ALA A 798 -25.77 -18.40 -5.61
N GLN A 799 -26.58 -18.00 -6.60
CA GLN A 799 -26.09 -17.46 -7.87
C GLN A 799 -25.32 -16.16 -7.70
N GLU A 800 -25.74 -15.28 -6.79
CA GLU A 800 -25.03 -14.03 -6.49
C GLU A 800 -23.65 -14.28 -5.91
N LEU A 801 -23.54 -15.15 -4.90
CA LEU A 801 -22.26 -15.55 -4.31
C LEU A 801 -21.34 -16.25 -5.32
N MET A 802 -21.91 -17.13 -6.15
CA MET A 802 -21.16 -17.84 -7.18
C MET A 802 -20.67 -16.95 -8.32
N LYS A 803 -21.43 -15.90 -8.65
CA LYS A 803 -20.99 -14.90 -9.63
C LYS A 803 -19.70 -14.22 -9.17
N GLY A 804 -19.58 -13.88 -7.88
CA GLY A 804 -18.33 -13.30 -7.35
C GLY A 804 -17.13 -14.24 -7.43
N LEU A 805 -17.34 -15.56 -7.28
CA LEU A 805 -16.27 -16.55 -7.30
C LEU A 805 -15.87 -16.99 -8.72
N THR A 806 -16.83 -17.07 -9.63
CA THR A 806 -16.65 -17.69 -10.96
C THR A 806 -16.80 -16.70 -12.12
N GLY A 807 -17.34 -15.51 -11.89
CA GLY A 807 -17.76 -14.58 -12.95
C GLY A 807 -19.10 -14.96 -13.59
N SER A 808 -19.70 -16.09 -13.23
CA SER A 808 -20.93 -16.62 -13.82
C SER A 808 -22.00 -16.92 -12.79
N ALA A 809 -23.19 -16.32 -12.97
CA ALA A 809 -24.37 -16.65 -12.17
C ALA A 809 -24.96 -18.03 -12.53
N ALA A 810 -24.50 -18.67 -13.61
CA ALA A 810 -24.95 -20.00 -14.01
C ALA A 810 -24.16 -21.13 -13.33
N ALA A 811 -23.18 -20.81 -12.49
CA ALA A 811 -22.39 -21.80 -11.78
C ALA A 811 -23.21 -22.45 -10.66
N ASP A 812 -23.32 -23.78 -10.70
CA ASP A 812 -23.86 -24.56 -9.59
C ASP A 812 -22.71 -24.87 -8.59
N PRO A 813 -22.80 -24.40 -7.33
CA PRO A 813 -21.79 -24.67 -6.29
C PRO A 813 -21.56 -26.16 -6.00
N GLY A 814 -22.53 -27.03 -6.36
CA GLY A 814 -22.48 -28.48 -6.18
C GLY A 814 -21.96 -29.26 -7.39
N GLN A 815 -21.61 -28.58 -8.49
CA GLN A 815 -21.13 -29.17 -9.74
C GLN A 815 -19.67 -28.75 -10.05
N ASP A 816 -19.24 -28.99 -11.28
CA ASP A 816 -17.97 -28.55 -11.86
C ASP A 816 -17.92 -27.00 -11.99
N ILE A 817 -17.50 -26.32 -10.92
CA ILE A 817 -17.37 -24.86 -10.87
C ILE A 817 -16.37 -24.30 -11.89
N PHE A 818 -15.42 -25.11 -12.37
CA PHE A 818 -14.45 -24.68 -13.38
C PHE A 818 -15.11 -24.45 -14.73
N ALA A 819 -16.14 -25.23 -15.07
CA ALA A 819 -16.82 -25.11 -16.36
C ALA A 819 -17.49 -23.74 -16.53
N ALA A 820 -18.19 -23.29 -15.48
CA ALA A 820 -18.81 -21.99 -15.46
C ALA A 820 -17.78 -20.85 -15.39
N ALA A 821 -16.69 -21.04 -14.63
CA ALA A 821 -15.63 -20.04 -14.48
C ALA A 821 -14.72 -19.87 -15.70
N LEU A 822 -14.69 -20.86 -16.60
CA LEU A 822 -13.85 -20.89 -17.80
C LEU A 822 -14.72 -20.90 -19.07
N ALA A 823 -15.89 -20.29 -19.01
CA ALA A 823 -16.77 -20.11 -20.16
C ALA A 823 -16.17 -19.04 -21.10
N ALA A 824 -16.29 -19.27 -22.42
CA ALA A 824 -15.67 -18.40 -23.42
C ALA A 824 -16.36 -17.03 -23.59
N ASN A 825 -17.56 -16.87 -23.02
CA ASN A 825 -18.35 -15.64 -23.09
C ASN A 825 -18.16 -14.71 -21.88
N LEU A 826 -17.27 -15.05 -20.94
CA LEU A 826 -16.92 -14.18 -19.83
C LEU A 826 -15.96 -13.09 -20.29
N ASP A 827 -16.08 -11.89 -19.70
CA ASP A 827 -15.13 -10.80 -19.94
C ASP A 827 -13.74 -11.18 -19.41
N PRO A 828 -12.71 -11.28 -20.27
CA PRO A 828 -11.40 -11.74 -19.84
C PRO A 828 -10.73 -10.80 -18.82
N ALA A 829 -10.82 -9.49 -19.00
CA ALA A 829 -10.14 -8.53 -18.14
C ALA A 829 -10.75 -8.53 -16.72
N GLN A 830 -12.07 -8.50 -16.62
CA GLN A 830 -12.80 -8.63 -15.37
C GLN A 830 -12.49 -9.97 -14.69
N THR A 831 -12.49 -11.06 -15.45
CA THR A 831 -12.20 -12.42 -14.94
C THR A 831 -10.82 -12.50 -14.31
N GLU A 832 -9.81 -11.88 -14.93
CA GLU A 832 -8.45 -11.84 -14.39
C GLU A 832 -8.37 -11.01 -13.10
N ASN A 833 -8.99 -9.83 -13.07
CA ASN A 833 -8.98 -8.97 -11.88
C ASN A 833 -9.65 -9.64 -10.68
N GLU A 834 -10.82 -10.23 -10.87
CA GLU A 834 -11.54 -10.96 -9.81
C GLU A 834 -10.73 -12.18 -9.32
N ALA A 835 -10.12 -12.93 -10.24
CA ALA A 835 -9.29 -14.07 -9.88
C ALA A 835 -8.03 -13.66 -9.11
N ARG A 836 -7.41 -12.52 -9.45
CA ARG A 836 -6.27 -11.97 -8.70
C ARG A 836 -6.67 -11.55 -7.29
N GLN A 837 -7.86 -10.97 -7.10
CA GLN A 837 -8.36 -10.63 -5.77
C GLN A 837 -8.51 -11.89 -4.90
N VAL A 838 -9.07 -12.97 -5.44
CA VAL A 838 -9.17 -14.25 -4.71
C VAL A 838 -7.80 -14.78 -4.29
N LEU A 839 -6.78 -14.66 -5.15
CA LEU A 839 -5.41 -15.07 -4.79
C LEU A 839 -4.81 -14.17 -3.69
N TYR A 840 -5.09 -12.86 -3.74
CA TYR A 840 -4.65 -11.92 -2.71
C TYR A 840 -5.27 -12.27 -1.35
N ASP A 841 -6.59 -12.48 -1.31
CA ASP A 841 -7.31 -12.79 -0.07
C ASP A 841 -6.79 -14.09 0.56
N ILE A 842 -6.55 -15.13 -0.25
CA ILE A 842 -5.98 -16.40 0.23
C ILE A 842 -4.51 -16.22 0.66
N GLY A 843 -3.75 -15.38 -0.02
CA GLY A 843 -2.37 -15.04 0.35
C GLY A 843 -2.28 -14.43 1.75
N GLU A 844 -3.13 -13.44 2.05
CA GLU A 844 -3.22 -12.81 3.38
C GLU A 844 -3.56 -13.82 4.49
N GLN A 845 -4.34 -14.86 4.19
CA GLN A 845 -4.66 -15.93 5.14
C GLN A 845 -3.43 -16.82 5.44
N PHE A 846 -2.55 -17.04 4.47
CA PHE A 846 -1.26 -17.69 4.72
C PHE A 846 -0.31 -16.80 5.53
N ASP A 847 -0.26 -15.51 5.24
CA ASP A 847 0.64 -14.57 5.89
C ASP A 847 0.23 -14.24 7.33
N SER A 848 -1.08 -14.24 7.61
CA SER A 848 -1.63 -14.10 8.96
C SER A 848 -1.51 -15.37 9.82
N GLY A 849 -1.07 -16.49 9.24
CA GLY A 849 -0.96 -17.77 9.93
C GLY A 849 -2.30 -18.52 10.13
N GLU A 850 -3.40 -18.09 9.49
CA GLU A 850 -4.70 -18.79 9.57
C GLU A 850 -4.56 -20.27 9.18
N TYR A 851 -3.68 -20.57 8.22
CA TYR A 851 -3.44 -21.91 7.71
C TYR A 851 -2.28 -22.66 8.36
N ASP A 852 -1.68 -22.16 9.45
CA ASP A 852 -0.46 -22.75 9.99
C ASP A 852 -0.62 -24.18 10.52
N ARG A 853 -1.82 -24.53 11.00
CA ARG A 853 -2.16 -25.88 11.48
C ARG A 853 -2.70 -26.80 10.38
N LEU A 854 -2.71 -26.34 9.12
CA LEU A 854 -3.17 -27.09 7.94
C LEU A 854 -4.51 -27.82 8.17
N GLY A 855 -5.49 -27.10 8.73
CA GLY A 855 -6.85 -27.62 8.90
C GLY A 855 -7.61 -27.79 7.58
N PRO A 856 -8.86 -28.28 7.61
CA PRO A 856 -9.68 -28.49 6.41
C PRO A 856 -9.75 -27.29 5.46
N SER A 857 -9.80 -26.07 6.01
CA SER A 857 -9.81 -24.82 5.24
C SER A 857 -8.57 -24.58 4.39
N ALA A 858 -7.39 -24.93 4.88
CA ALA A 858 -6.14 -24.77 4.12
C ALA A 858 -6.14 -25.62 2.84
N PHE A 859 -6.77 -26.81 2.88
CA PHE A 859 -6.89 -27.69 1.71
C PHE A 859 -8.00 -27.25 0.76
N SER A 860 -9.13 -26.80 1.31
CA SER A 860 -10.26 -26.29 0.55
C SER A 860 -9.89 -25.02 -0.24
N ALA A 861 -9.08 -24.12 0.35
CA ALA A 861 -8.53 -22.95 -0.32
C ALA A 861 -7.75 -23.30 -1.61
N MET A 862 -7.08 -24.46 -1.66
CA MET A 862 -6.32 -24.87 -2.85
C MET A 862 -7.21 -25.11 -4.08
N ARG A 863 -8.48 -25.47 -3.88
CA ARG A 863 -9.45 -25.55 -4.98
C ARG A 863 -9.72 -24.16 -5.57
N LEU A 864 -9.80 -23.13 -4.72
CA LEU A 864 -10.01 -21.74 -5.14
C LEU A 864 -8.75 -21.14 -5.77
N VAL A 865 -7.56 -21.48 -5.28
CA VAL A 865 -6.28 -21.11 -5.93
C VAL A 865 -6.21 -21.69 -7.33
N ALA A 866 -6.51 -22.98 -7.50
CA ALA A 866 -6.52 -23.61 -8.81
C ALA A 866 -7.58 -22.99 -9.74
N LEU A 867 -8.76 -22.66 -9.22
CA LEU A 867 -9.82 -21.97 -9.95
C LEU A 867 -9.36 -20.59 -10.42
N ALA A 868 -8.75 -19.80 -9.53
CA ALA A 868 -8.25 -18.46 -9.85
C ALA A 868 -7.12 -18.51 -10.89
N TRP A 869 -6.12 -19.38 -10.74
CA TRP A 869 -5.10 -19.57 -11.77
C TRP A 869 -5.69 -20.02 -13.09
N SER A 870 -6.69 -20.91 -13.08
CA SER A 870 -7.37 -21.31 -14.32
C SER A 870 -8.06 -20.13 -15.00
N ARG A 871 -8.74 -19.27 -14.23
CA ARG A 871 -9.44 -18.07 -14.72
C ARG A 871 -8.47 -17.07 -15.34
N ILE A 872 -7.34 -16.80 -14.66
CA ILE A 872 -6.28 -15.93 -15.18
C ILE A 872 -5.71 -16.52 -16.49
N GLY A 873 -5.33 -17.80 -16.47
CA GLY A 873 -4.73 -18.44 -17.64
C GLY A 873 -5.68 -18.51 -18.84
N TRP A 874 -6.96 -18.79 -18.61
CA TRP A 874 -7.97 -18.82 -19.68
C TRP A 874 -8.29 -17.42 -20.21
N SER A 875 -8.38 -16.41 -19.35
CA SER A 875 -8.52 -15.02 -19.77
C SER A 875 -7.36 -14.59 -20.68
N LYS A 876 -6.13 -14.85 -20.26
CA LYS A 876 -4.92 -14.57 -21.06
C LYS A 876 -4.94 -15.27 -22.41
N PHE A 877 -5.40 -16.53 -22.45
CA PHE A 877 -5.56 -17.27 -23.70
C PHE A 877 -6.56 -16.60 -24.66
N LEU A 878 -7.71 -16.15 -24.14
CA LEU A 878 -8.73 -15.45 -24.92
C LEU A 878 -8.20 -14.11 -25.46
N ARG A 879 -7.32 -13.43 -24.73
CA ARG A 879 -6.65 -12.19 -25.14
C ARG A 879 -5.42 -12.39 -26.04
N GLY A 880 -5.03 -13.64 -26.30
CA GLY A 880 -3.90 -13.98 -27.19
C GLY A 880 -2.53 -14.04 -26.50
N GLU A 881 -2.46 -13.89 -25.18
CA GLU A 881 -1.26 -13.96 -24.34
C GLU A 881 -0.85 -15.42 -24.08
N ASN A 882 -0.48 -16.13 -25.15
CA ASN A 882 -0.40 -17.59 -25.15
C ASN A 882 0.67 -18.19 -24.21
N LEU A 883 1.80 -17.50 -23.98
CA LEU A 883 2.87 -18.01 -23.11
C LEU A 883 2.44 -17.99 -21.64
N GLU A 884 1.95 -16.83 -21.19
CA GLU A 884 1.51 -16.62 -19.81
C GLU A 884 0.24 -17.43 -19.52
N ALA A 885 -0.69 -17.52 -20.47
CA ALA A 885 -1.84 -18.41 -20.38
C ALA A 885 -1.44 -19.85 -20.05
N MET A 886 -0.42 -20.37 -20.74
CA MET A 886 0.10 -21.71 -20.50
C MET A 886 0.75 -21.85 -19.12
N GLN A 887 1.44 -20.82 -18.60
CA GLN A 887 2.04 -20.88 -17.26
C GLN A 887 0.96 -21.06 -16.17
N PHE A 888 -0.10 -20.26 -16.24
CA PHE A 888 -1.21 -20.31 -15.28
C PHE A 888 -2.04 -21.59 -15.43
N LEU A 889 -2.43 -21.96 -16.66
CA LEU A 889 -3.21 -23.18 -16.91
C LEU A 889 -2.44 -24.46 -16.52
N ASN A 890 -1.12 -24.52 -16.75
CA ASN A 890 -0.31 -25.66 -16.31
C ASN A 890 -0.24 -25.76 -14.78
N SER A 891 -0.05 -24.63 -14.09
CA SER A 891 0.01 -24.60 -12.62
C SER A 891 -1.33 -25.00 -12.02
N ALA A 892 -2.43 -24.48 -12.57
CA ALA A 892 -3.78 -24.87 -12.19
C ALA A 892 -4.10 -26.35 -12.46
N TRP A 893 -3.62 -26.90 -13.59
CA TRP A 893 -3.77 -28.32 -13.92
C TRP A 893 -3.02 -29.22 -12.93
N LEU A 894 -1.76 -28.91 -12.62
CA LEU A 894 -0.96 -29.68 -11.65
C LEU A 894 -1.55 -29.64 -10.23
N LEU A 895 -2.21 -28.53 -9.88
CA LEU A 895 -2.88 -28.38 -8.60
C LEU A 895 -4.22 -29.13 -8.58
N SER A 896 -5.13 -28.85 -9.52
CA SER A 896 -6.51 -29.36 -9.50
C SER A 896 -6.69 -30.77 -10.09
N GLN A 897 -5.95 -31.11 -11.14
CA GLN A 897 -6.26 -32.19 -12.08
C GLN A 897 -7.72 -32.15 -12.61
N SER A 898 -8.33 -30.96 -12.71
CA SER A 898 -9.69 -30.80 -13.24
C SER A 898 -9.75 -31.09 -14.74
N GLY A 899 -10.72 -31.91 -15.18
CA GLY A 899 -10.93 -32.22 -16.59
C GLY A 899 -11.23 -30.99 -17.44
N THR A 900 -11.91 -29.99 -16.87
CA THR A 900 -12.15 -28.70 -17.53
C THR A 900 -10.85 -27.91 -17.74
N VAL A 901 -9.95 -27.90 -16.75
CA VAL A 901 -8.64 -27.23 -16.86
C VAL A 901 -7.77 -27.94 -17.89
N ALA A 902 -7.73 -29.28 -17.90
CA ALA A 902 -7.05 -30.04 -18.95
C ALA A 902 -7.59 -29.76 -20.35
N ASN A 903 -8.92 -29.66 -20.49
CA ASN A 903 -9.53 -29.30 -21.77
C ASN A 903 -9.08 -27.91 -22.25
N ARG A 904 -9.10 -26.90 -21.36
CA ARG A 904 -8.65 -25.54 -21.69
C ARG A 904 -7.16 -25.49 -22.05
N LEU A 905 -6.33 -26.22 -21.31
CA LEU A 905 -4.91 -26.37 -21.61
C LEU A 905 -4.67 -27.08 -22.95
N GLY A 906 -5.49 -28.08 -23.30
CA GLY A 906 -5.49 -28.76 -24.59
C GLY A 906 -5.80 -27.80 -25.75
N GLN A 907 -6.80 -26.94 -25.60
CA GLN A 907 -7.14 -25.90 -26.59
C GLN A 907 -6.00 -24.89 -26.77
N ALA A 908 -5.35 -24.49 -25.67
CA ALA A 908 -4.20 -23.61 -25.72
C ALA A 908 -3.01 -24.24 -26.46
N LEU A 909 -2.73 -25.51 -26.21
CA LEU A 909 -1.69 -26.28 -26.91
C LEU A 909 -2.01 -26.49 -28.40
N GLU A 910 -3.27 -26.73 -28.73
CA GLU A 910 -3.74 -26.90 -30.11
C GLU A 910 -3.53 -25.61 -30.93
N LYS A 911 -3.88 -24.45 -30.36
CA LYS A 911 -3.65 -23.14 -30.98
C LYS A 911 -2.15 -22.86 -31.23
N GLN A 912 -1.26 -23.40 -30.41
CA GLN A 912 0.19 -23.29 -30.58
C GLN A 912 0.78 -24.34 -31.55
N GLY A 913 -0.05 -25.17 -32.18
CA GLY A 913 0.42 -26.23 -33.08
C GLY A 913 1.03 -27.44 -32.35
N GLN A 914 0.92 -27.52 -31.03
CA GLN A 914 1.46 -28.63 -30.23
C GLN A 914 0.48 -29.81 -30.19
N ARG A 915 0.18 -30.35 -31.38
CA ARG A 915 -0.89 -31.34 -31.63
C ARG A 915 -0.85 -32.56 -30.70
N GLU A 916 0.33 -33.16 -30.48
CA GLU A 916 0.47 -34.33 -29.61
C GLU A 916 0.22 -34.02 -28.13
N LYS A 917 0.68 -32.86 -27.65
CA LYS A 917 0.43 -32.45 -26.27
C LYS A 917 -1.03 -32.08 -26.06
N ALA A 918 -1.67 -31.45 -27.04
CA ALA A 918 -3.11 -31.19 -27.02
C ALA A 918 -3.91 -32.49 -26.97
N ARG A 919 -3.55 -33.48 -27.81
CA ARG A 919 -4.13 -34.83 -27.81
C ARG A 919 -4.03 -35.48 -26.42
N GLN A 920 -2.85 -35.38 -25.79
CA GLN A 920 -2.63 -35.91 -24.44
C GLN A 920 -3.49 -35.20 -23.39
N MET A 921 -3.59 -33.86 -23.43
CA MET A 921 -4.43 -33.10 -22.50
C MET A 921 -5.92 -33.40 -22.66
N TYR A 922 -6.42 -33.61 -23.88
CA TYR A 922 -7.81 -34.04 -24.09
C TYR A 922 -8.06 -35.45 -23.56
N ALA A 923 -7.11 -36.38 -23.69
CA ALA A 923 -7.21 -37.69 -23.06
C ALA A 923 -7.25 -37.60 -21.53
N PHE A 924 -6.42 -36.72 -20.93
CA PHE A 924 -6.48 -36.43 -19.50
C PHE A 924 -7.80 -35.79 -19.08
N ALA A 925 -8.37 -34.89 -19.89
CA ALA A 925 -9.67 -34.30 -19.63
C ALA A 925 -10.79 -35.35 -19.60
N VAL A 926 -10.76 -36.33 -20.51
CA VAL A 926 -11.72 -37.45 -20.52
C VAL A 926 -11.54 -38.33 -19.28
N ALA A 927 -10.29 -38.64 -18.91
CA ALA A 927 -10.00 -39.48 -17.75
C ALA A 927 -10.32 -38.80 -16.40
N ALA A 928 -10.10 -37.49 -16.30
CA ALA A 928 -10.42 -36.70 -15.11
C ALA A 928 -11.92 -36.47 -14.92
N GLY A 929 -12.72 -36.56 -15.99
CA GLY A 929 -14.18 -36.43 -15.94
C GLY A 929 -14.66 -34.97 -15.94
N GLY A 930 -15.90 -34.75 -15.50
CA GLY A 930 -16.53 -33.42 -15.44
C GLY A 930 -17.44 -33.10 -16.62
N SER A 931 -17.85 -31.84 -16.72
CA SER A 931 -18.88 -31.39 -17.67
C SER A 931 -18.42 -31.36 -19.14
N VAL A 932 -17.09 -31.32 -19.37
CA VAL A 932 -16.48 -31.18 -20.71
C VAL A 932 -16.07 -32.51 -21.36
N VAL A 933 -16.46 -33.66 -20.80
CA VAL A 933 -16.02 -34.99 -21.30
C VAL A 933 -16.41 -35.22 -22.76
N ALA A 934 -17.63 -34.83 -23.16
CA ALA A 934 -18.10 -34.99 -24.53
C ALA A 934 -17.28 -34.16 -25.54
N ASP A 935 -17.07 -32.86 -25.25
CA ASP A 935 -16.23 -31.96 -26.06
C ASP A 935 -14.77 -32.49 -26.12
N SER A 936 -14.25 -32.98 -25.00
CA SER A 936 -12.89 -33.52 -24.92
C SER A 936 -12.73 -34.80 -25.76
N ARG A 937 -13.72 -35.70 -25.77
CA ARG A 937 -13.73 -36.88 -26.66
C ARG A 937 -13.78 -36.50 -28.12
N GLU A 938 -14.61 -35.52 -28.48
CA GLU A 938 -14.71 -35.05 -29.86
C GLU A 938 -13.38 -34.48 -30.36
N ARG A 939 -12.75 -33.61 -29.57
CA ARG A 939 -11.44 -33.02 -29.88
C ARG A 939 -10.33 -34.06 -29.93
N LEU A 940 -10.32 -35.01 -28.97
CA LEU A 940 -9.40 -36.15 -28.99
C LEU A 940 -9.53 -36.96 -30.29
N GLY A 941 -10.77 -37.24 -30.72
CA GLY A 941 -11.05 -37.97 -31.96
C GLY A 941 -10.55 -37.26 -33.22
N LYS A 942 -10.64 -35.92 -33.28
CA LYS A 942 -10.10 -35.12 -34.40
C LYS A 942 -8.58 -35.13 -34.47
N LEU A 943 -7.91 -35.25 -33.33
CA LEU A 943 -6.44 -35.25 -33.26
C LEU A 943 -5.82 -36.63 -33.38
N ALA A 944 -6.55 -37.69 -33.06
CA ALA A 944 -6.10 -39.07 -33.13
C ALA A 944 -6.09 -39.63 -34.56
N PRO A 945 -5.20 -40.60 -34.87
CA PRO A 945 -5.18 -41.28 -36.17
C PRO A 945 -6.51 -41.97 -36.55
N ASP A 946 -7.19 -42.56 -35.57
CA ASP A 946 -8.47 -43.26 -35.71
C ASP A 946 -9.21 -43.35 -34.36
N ALA A 947 -10.49 -43.74 -34.39
CA ALA A 947 -11.34 -43.83 -33.19
C ALA A 947 -10.83 -44.84 -32.14
N SER A 948 -10.20 -45.94 -32.57
CA SER A 948 -9.64 -46.95 -31.65
C SER A 948 -8.44 -46.39 -30.88
N SER A 949 -7.59 -45.63 -31.56
CA SER A 949 -6.45 -44.96 -30.95
C SER A 949 -6.85 -43.86 -29.95
N ALA A 950 -7.97 -43.16 -30.19
CA ALA A 950 -8.54 -42.17 -29.27
C ALA A 950 -9.05 -42.84 -27.97
N GLU A 951 -9.82 -43.92 -28.08
CA GLU A 951 -10.32 -44.68 -26.93
C GLU A 951 -9.18 -45.30 -26.11
N LYS A 952 -8.16 -45.84 -26.80
CA LYS A 952 -6.97 -46.37 -26.11
C LYS A 952 -6.21 -45.29 -25.34
N ALA A 953 -6.09 -44.09 -25.91
CA ALA A 953 -5.45 -42.96 -25.23
C ALA A 953 -6.24 -42.51 -24.00
N ALA A 954 -7.57 -42.44 -24.08
CA ALA A 954 -8.43 -42.11 -22.95
C ALA A 954 -8.36 -43.17 -21.83
N ALA A 955 -8.34 -44.47 -22.18
CA ALA A 955 -8.21 -45.56 -21.21
C ALA A 955 -6.85 -45.55 -20.50
N GLN A 956 -5.76 -45.25 -21.23
CA GLN A 956 -4.42 -45.16 -20.65
C GLN A 956 -4.26 -43.93 -19.74
N ALA A 957 -4.89 -42.81 -20.08
CA ALA A 957 -4.77 -41.55 -19.36
C ALA A 957 -5.14 -41.64 -17.87
N ALA A 958 -6.05 -42.53 -17.48
CA ALA A 958 -6.41 -42.75 -16.07
C ALA A 958 -5.22 -43.28 -15.23
N SER A 959 -4.43 -44.20 -15.78
CA SER A 959 -3.20 -44.70 -15.15
C SER A 959 -2.12 -43.63 -15.11
N ASP A 960 -1.98 -42.88 -16.21
CA ASP A 960 -0.99 -41.80 -16.35
C ASP A 960 -1.26 -40.65 -15.36
N LEU A 961 -2.52 -40.33 -15.03
CA LEU A 961 -2.87 -39.33 -14.00
C LEU A 961 -2.36 -39.71 -12.61
N ALA A 962 -2.46 -40.99 -12.25
CA ALA A 962 -1.94 -41.51 -10.99
C ALA A 962 -0.39 -41.48 -10.97
N GLN A 963 0.26 -41.71 -12.12
CA GLN A 963 1.71 -41.58 -12.22
C GLN A 963 2.17 -40.12 -12.14
N LEU A 964 1.44 -39.17 -12.73
CA LEU A 964 1.77 -37.74 -12.72
C LEU A 964 1.82 -37.13 -11.31
N ARG A 965 1.13 -37.73 -10.35
CA ARG A 965 1.10 -37.29 -8.95
C ARG A 965 1.98 -38.13 -8.03
N THR A 966 2.74 -39.08 -8.58
CA THR A 966 3.55 -40.03 -7.82
C THR A 966 5.04 -39.71 -7.95
N VAL A 967 5.71 -39.50 -6.81
CA VAL A 967 7.16 -39.31 -6.70
C VAL A 967 7.78 -40.58 -6.13
N LYS A 968 8.79 -41.14 -6.79
CA LYS A 968 9.49 -42.34 -6.33
C LYS A 968 10.71 -41.99 -5.48
N PHE A 969 10.96 -42.80 -4.46
CA PHE A 969 12.04 -42.67 -3.50
C PHE A 969 12.84 -43.98 -3.44
N GLY A 970 14.09 -43.90 -2.97
CA GLY A 970 14.84 -45.09 -2.58
C GLY A 970 14.17 -45.79 -1.39
N ALA A 971 14.75 -46.91 -0.94
CA ALA A 971 14.26 -47.62 0.24
C ALA A 971 14.42 -46.74 1.49
N ILE A 972 13.29 -46.24 2.03
CA ILE A 972 13.24 -45.51 3.31
C ILE A 972 13.17 -46.52 4.46
N THR A 973 12.48 -47.64 4.22
CA THR A 973 12.33 -48.77 5.13
C THR A 973 12.16 -50.04 4.31
N ASN A 974 12.60 -51.17 4.86
CA ASN A 974 12.44 -52.51 4.26
C ASN A 974 11.15 -53.20 4.71
N LYS A 975 10.21 -52.45 5.31
CA LYS A 975 8.90 -52.95 5.73
C LYS A 975 7.83 -52.45 4.77
N THR A 976 6.82 -53.28 4.51
CA THR A 976 5.63 -52.86 3.78
C THR A 976 4.73 -52.02 4.68
N VAL A 977 4.87 -50.70 4.60
CA VAL A 977 4.20 -49.73 5.49
C VAL A 977 3.75 -48.50 4.71
N SER A 978 2.76 -47.77 5.23
CA SER A 978 2.27 -46.54 4.63
C SER A 978 1.94 -45.47 5.68
N ALA A 979 2.09 -44.21 5.28
CA ALA A 979 1.78 -43.06 6.11
C ALA A 979 1.35 -41.86 5.25
N ARG A 980 0.52 -41.00 5.82
CA ARG A 980 0.01 -39.80 5.18
C ARG A 980 0.77 -38.57 5.66
N PHE A 981 1.06 -37.67 4.73
CA PHE A 981 1.73 -36.41 4.98
C PHE A 981 0.94 -35.22 4.43
N ASN A 982 1.00 -34.09 5.13
CA ASN A 982 0.68 -32.79 4.57
C ASN A 982 1.98 -32.14 4.12
N LEU A 983 1.98 -31.54 2.93
CA LEU A 983 3.13 -30.90 2.30
C LEU A 983 2.77 -29.45 2.00
N VAL A 984 3.63 -28.52 2.39
CA VAL A 984 3.50 -27.10 2.08
C VAL A 984 4.65 -26.69 1.17
N PHE A 985 4.30 -26.15 0.02
CA PHE A 985 5.23 -25.66 -0.99
C PHE A 985 5.18 -24.14 -0.99
N ASP A 986 6.35 -23.53 -0.99
CA ASP A 986 6.51 -22.09 -1.09
C ASP A 986 7.48 -21.80 -2.23
N SER A 987 6.95 -21.26 -3.33
CA SER A 987 7.71 -20.81 -4.50
C SER A 987 8.68 -21.85 -5.11
N SER A 988 8.54 -23.12 -4.73
CA SER A 988 9.47 -24.21 -5.03
C SER A 988 8.72 -25.54 -5.18
N PRO A 989 9.14 -26.42 -6.11
CA PRO A 989 8.59 -27.78 -6.20
C PRO A 989 9.03 -28.67 -5.03
N ARG A 990 9.95 -28.21 -4.17
CA ARG A 990 10.31 -28.88 -2.92
C ARG A 990 9.43 -28.36 -1.78
N PRO A 991 8.86 -29.23 -0.96
CA PRO A 991 8.06 -28.78 0.16
C PRO A 991 8.98 -28.13 1.19
N ASP A 992 8.61 -26.93 1.61
CA ASP A 992 9.22 -26.24 2.75
C ASP A 992 8.88 -26.97 4.06
N ARG A 993 7.64 -27.48 4.15
CA ARG A 993 7.15 -28.30 5.28
C ARG A 993 6.61 -29.64 4.81
N ALA A 994 6.93 -30.68 5.56
CA ALA A 994 6.35 -32.01 5.42
C ALA A 994 5.95 -32.53 6.82
N GLU A 995 4.66 -32.74 7.02
CA GLU A 995 4.07 -33.06 8.33
C GLU A 995 3.41 -34.43 8.28
N PHE A 996 3.87 -35.33 9.14
CA PHE A 996 3.23 -36.62 9.34
C PHE A 996 1.84 -36.41 9.93
N VAL A 997 0.84 -37.03 9.33
CA VAL A 997 -0.56 -36.94 9.76
C VAL A 997 -0.95 -38.22 10.50
N GLU A 998 -0.89 -39.36 9.82
CA GLU A 998 -1.28 -40.66 10.36
C GLU A 998 -0.61 -41.80 9.58
N GLY A 999 -0.57 -43.00 10.18
CA GLY A 999 -0.05 -44.22 9.55
C GLY A 999 1.05 -44.86 10.38
N ASP A 1000 1.94 -45.61 9.72
CA ASP A 1000 3.02 -46.31 10.41
C ASP A 1000 4.11 -45.32 10.90
N GLU A 1001 4.34 -45.31 12.22
CA GLU A 1001 5.28 -44.41 12.89
C GLU A 1001 6.72 -44.51 12.37
N VAL A 1002 7.13 -45.66 11.82
CA VAL A 1002 8.46 -45.84 11.22
C VAL A 1002 8.70 -44.83 10.08
N LEU A 1003 7.63 -44.38 9.42
CA LEU A 1003 7.72 -43.41 8.33
C LEU A 1003 7.76 -41.95 8.79
N ARG A 1004 7.55 -41.62 10.07
CA ARG A 1004 7.55 -40.22 10.56
C ARG A 1004 8.84 -39.48 10.21
N ALA A 1005 9.99 -40.17 10.27
CA ALA A 1005 11.30 -39.63 9.91
C ALA A 1005 11.47 -39.34 8.40
N ALA A 1006 10.59 -39.88 7.54
CA ALA A 1006 10.61 -39.62 6.11
C ALA A 1006 10.37 -38.14 5.77
N ALA A 1007 9.77 -37.36 6.67
CA ALA A 1007 9.52 -35.92 6.50
C ALA A 1007 10.75 -35.14 6.00
N ALA A 1008 11.96 -35.45 6.49
CA ALA A 1008 13.18 -34.80 6.03
C ALA A 1008 13.48 -35.11 4.56
N GLN A 1009 13.36 -36.38 4.16
CA GLN A 1009 13.61 -36.84 2.79
C GLN A 1009 12.56 -36.31 1.80
N LEU A 1010 11.32 -36.11 2.25
CA LEU A 1010 10.26 -35.51 1.44
C LEU A 1010 10.61 -34.06 1.07
N ARG A 1011 11.20 -33.28 1.99
CA ARG A 1011 11.61 -31.88 1.74
C ARG A 1011 12.78 -31.73 0.75
N GLU A 1012 13.52 -32.80 0.51
CA GLU A 1012 14.67 -32.79 -0.40
C GLU A 1012 14.31 -33.18 -1.84
N LYS A 1013 13.08 -33.63 -2.10
CA LYS A 1013 12.64 -34.08 -3.42
C LYS A 1013 11.71 -33.08 -4.10
N ASP A 1014 11.86 -32.99 -5.42
CA ASP A 1014 10.95 -32.20 -6.26
C ASP A 1014 9.64 -32.97 -6.46
N PHE A 1015 8.53 -32.29 -6.23
CA PHE A 1015 7.19 -32.77 -6.51
C PHE A 1015 6.63 -32.15 -7.79
N PRO A 1016 5.60 -32.77 -8.41
CA PRO A 1016 4.91 -32.23 -9.58
C PRO A 1016 4.00 -31.05 -9.20
N VAL A 1017 4.62 -30.01 -8.64
CA VAL A 1017 4.01 -28.75 -8.18
C VAL A 1017 4.71 -27.61 -8.91
N LYS A 1018 3.92 -26.66 -9.41
CA LYS A 1018 4.44 -25.51 -10.16
C LYS A 1018 3.68 -24.26 -9.78
N PHE A 1019 4.43 -23.18 -9.59
CA PHE A 1019 3.90 -21.84 -9.39
C PHE A 1019 3.96 -21.09 -10.73
N PRO A 1020 2.94 -20.30 -11.10
CA PRO A 1020 3.09 -19.32 -12.16
C PRO A 1020 3.99 -18.16 -11.67
N ASP A 1021 4.72 -17.52 -12.59
CA ASP A 1021 5.54 -16.36 -12.26
C ASP A 1021 4.65 -15.29 -11.56
N VAL A 1022 5.16 -14.67 -10.49
CA VAL A 1022 4.49 -13.67 -9.62
C VAL A 1022 3.38 -14.15 -8.66
N SER A 1023 3.25 -15.45 -8.36
CA SER A 1023 2.31 -15.90 -7.31
C SER A 1023 2.93 -15.89 -5.92
N SER A 1024 2.33 -15.15 -4.98
CA SER A 1024 2.70 -15.11 -3.54
C SER A 1024 1.98 -16.16 -2.67
N VAL A 1025 1.16 -17.04 -3.26
CA VAL A 1025 0.30 -17.98 -2.52
C VAL A 1025 1.01 -19.32 -2.36
N LYS A 1026 1.01 -19.89 -1.15
CA LYS A 1026 1.56 -21.22 -0.86
C LYS A 1026 0.65 -22.33 -1.40
N ILE A 1027 1.24 -23.45 -1.82
CA ILE A 1027 0.48 -24.66 -2.21
C ILE A 1027 0.51 -25.66 -1.07
N VAL A 1028 -0.66 -26.16 -0.67
CA VAL A 1028 -0.80 -27.23 0.32
C VAL A 1028 -1.30 -28.50 -0.38
N ARG A 1029 -0.61 -29.62 -0.18
CA ARG A 1029 -1.01 -30.94 -0.71
C ARG A 1029 -0.98 -32.00 0.37
N ARG A 1030 -1.88 -32.95 0.26
CA ARG A 1030 -1.86 -34.17 1.07
C ARG A 1030 -1.29 -35.30 0.22
N GLY A 1031 -0.40 -36.10 0.77
CA GLY A 1031 0.22 -37.22 0.09
C GLY A 1031 0.20 -38.50 0.91
N GLN A 1032 0.19 -39.64 0.24
CA GLN A 1032 0.34 -40.95 0.86
C GLN A 1032 1.69 -41.56 0.45
N LEU A 1033 2.58 -41.72 1.44
CA LEU A 1033 3.83 -42.44 1.29
C LEU A 1033 3.58 -43.92 1.51
N SER A 1034 3.93 -44.75 0.53
CA SER A 1034 3.85 -46.20 0.63
C SER A 1034 5.20 -46.82 0.32
N CYS A 1035 5.67 -47.70 1.19
CA CYS A 1035 6.96 -48.39 1.08
C CYS A 1035 6.74 -49.90 0.97
N ASN A 1036 7.59 -50.57 0.20
CA ASN A 1036 7.72 -52.03 0.14
C ASN A 1036 9.18 -52.41 -0.16
N ASP A 1037 9.44 -53.71 -0.34
CA ASP A 1037 10.79 -54.25 -0.57
C ASP A 1037 11.50 -53.67 -1.82
N SER A 1038 10.76 -53.06 -2.75
CA SER A 1038 11.29 -52.48 -3.99
C SER A 1038 11.53 -50.96 -3.91
N GLY A 1039 11.17 -50.30 -2.81
CA GLY A 1039 11.32 -48.86 -2.60
C GLY A 1039 10.06 -48.18 -2.07
N CYS A 1040 10.08 -46.85 -2.05
CA CYS A 1040 8.96 -46.05 -1.56
C CYS A 1040 8.42 -45.12 -2.65
N ALA A 1041 7.13 -44.81 -2.59
CA ALA A 1041 6.48 -43.85 -3.48
C ALA A 1041 5.52 -42.96 -2.69
N MET A 1042 5.59 -41.65 -2.94
CA MET A 1042 4.64 -40.67 -2.44
C MET A 1042 3.63 -40.33 -3.53
N GLU A 1043 2.37 -40.63 -3.30
CA GLU A 1043 1.27 -40.23 -4.18
C GLU A 1043 0.59 -38.99 -3.61
N LEU A 1044 0.62 -37.85 -4.32
CA LEU A 1044 -0.15 -36.67 -3.94
C LEU A 1044 -1.64 -36.92 -4.20
N LEU A 1045 -2.47 -36.80 -3.17
CA LEU A 1045 -3.91 -36.98 -3.27
C LEU A 1045 -4.56 -35.83 -4.06
N PRO A 1046 -5.68 -36.09 -4.75
CA PRO A 1046 -6.51 -35.04 -5.36
C PRO A 1046 -7.05 -34.05 -4.33
N ILE A 1047 -7.23 -32.80 -4.76
CA ILE A 1047 -7.85 -31.73 -3.95
C ILE A 1047 -9.38 -31.88 -3.92
N GLU A 1048 -9.95 -32.50 -4.95
CA GLU A 1048 -11.40 -32.68 -5.07
C GLU A 1048 -11.85 -34.03 -4.50
N ARG A 1049 -12.17 -34.07 -3.21
CA ARG A 1049 -13.19 -34.99 -2.65
C ARG A 1049 -13.93 -34.35 -1.47
N ALA A 1050 -15.14 -33.86 -1.74
CA ALA A 1050 -16.27 -33.93 -0.81
C ALA A 1050 -17.33 -34.76 -1.54
N GLN A 1051 -17.59 -36.02 -1.20
CA GLN A 1051 -18.28 -36.46 0.01
C GLN A 1051 -17.82 -37.86 0.48
N PRO A 1052 -17.84 -38.17 1.79
CA PRO A 1052 -18.21 -39.48 2.28
C PRO A 1052 -19.75 -39.57 2.28
N GLY A 1053 -20.32 -40.31 1.33
CA GLY A 1053 -21.78 -40.35 1.15
C GLY A 1053 -22.30 -41.49 0.28
N SER A 1054 -21.75 -42.69 0.36
CA SER A 1054 -22.45 -43.92 -0.07
C SER A 1054 -21.70 -45.18 0.42
N GLY A 1055 -21.68 -45.40 1.73
CA GLY A 1055 -21.47 -46.73 2.29
C GLY A 1055 -22.75 -47.55 2.19
N GLN A 1056 -23.13 -48.00 1.00
CA GLN A 1056 -23.91 -49.22 0.85
C GLN A 1056 -22.95 -50.32 0.42
N ALA A 1057 -22.58 -51.15 1.38
CA ALA A 1057 -21.97 -52.44 1.12
C ALA A 1057 -22.97 -53.30 0.34
N ALA A 1058 -22.74 -53.48 -0.96
CA ALA A 1058 -23.27 -54.62 -1.70
C ALA A 1058 -22.31 -55.79 -1.52
N SER A 1059 -22.34 -56.44 -0.34
CA SER A 1059 -21.84 -57.80 -0.19
C SER A 1059 -22.93 -58.75 -0.66
N ALA A 1060 -22.83 -59.26 -1.89
CA ALA A 1060 -23.52 -60.46 -2.30
C ALA A 1060 -22.47 -61.57 -2.51
N VAL A 1061 -22.43 -62.52 -1.58
CA VAL A 1061 -21.89 -63.85 -1.82
C VAL A 1061 -23.04 -64.83 -1.56
N ASN A 1062 -23.35 -65.62 -2.59
CA ASN A 1062 -24.01 -66.92 -2.55
C ASN A 1062 -24.71 -67.32 -1.23
N LYS A 1063 -26.05 -67.28 -1.27
CA LYS A 1063 -26.88 -68.49 -1.28
C LYS A 1063 -28.10 -68.28 -2.15
#